data_AF-A0A8C3WP06-F1
#
_entry.id   AF-A0A8C3WP06-F1
#
_cell.length_a   1.000
_cell.length_b   1.000
_cell.length_c   1.000
_cell.angle_alpha   90.00
_cell.angle_beta   90.00
_cell.angle_gamma   90.00
#
_symmetry.space_group_name_H-M   'P 1'
#
loop_
_entity.id
_entity.type
_entity.pdbx_description
1 polymer ?
#
loop_
_entity_poly.entity_id
_entity_poly.type
_entity_poly.pdbx_seq_one_letter_code
_entity_poly.pdbx_strand_id
1 'polypeptide(L)'
;WLRAELYNETVAKAFLQFYEHTAQVVWNQFMEATWNYVTNITNKNREEMLLKDMERSQHTLYFGTRAHLFKIDDFQDPDVKRMLSKLQNVYKAALPKDELQEAPAVLAGRAGARAEGQPERGLTLAPFLGLDLEEIMATSRDQEELLWAWQGWRDAVGLQVRMTFERYVQLSNKAAKLNGYKDMGAMWRSAYESDTLERDVEQLYEELQPLYLNLHTYVRRALYRFYGPQLINLRGPIPAHVLGNMWAQSWVSILDLVLPFPEKPPEDVTRIMRGQHWKPKKMFQEAEKFFTSLGLLSTPPEFWKNSMMERPTDGREVECHASAWDFYNGEDFRIKKCTEVTIEDLLSIFHQMGHIQYFLQYKNLSVIFRTGANPAFEEAVGSVITLSASSHSQLLTRGLLSRQHQDEEEEVNVLMSIALEMVAFIPFAYLVDLFRWKVFDGTIQKAVYNQEWWNLRLKYQGLCPPIPRTEDDFDPGAKFHISASMPYIRYFFSLVLQFQFHEALCKASGHVGPLHRCNIYNSKNAGKLLEDVLKLGSSKPWPEVLQKITGETKVSTKALMTYFKPLLNWLVTENVRHGEILGWPDFSCTFDKETEKAVFLGLELHPDQATSGQWVLLALSFIMLLLVLLLAYRLYTLEKKSLAQDTSAQDTSAQDTSVPMPPPKAYFLGIAMEPHQAVRRQWMLLGLFLILMLCSVGLIIWIFTQHNRKPLSMRDE
;
A
#
# COMPACT_ATOMS: atom_id res chain seq x y z
N TRP A 1 -5.28 -53.80 7.35
CA TRP A 1 -5.92 -54.38 8.53
C TRP A 1 -5.34 -53.83 9.83
N LEU A 2 -4.13 -54.22 10.30
CA LEU A 2 -3.55 -53.70 11.57
C LEU A 2 -3.41 -52.16 11.69
N ARG A 3 -3.07 -51.44 10.61
CA ARG A 3 -3.06 -49.95 10.62
C ARG A 3 -4.47 -49.32 10.70
N ALA A 4 -5.50 -49.99 10.22
CA ALA A 4 -6.86 -49.46 10.21
C ALA A 4 -7.53 -49.57 11.60
N GLU A 5 -7.15 -50.58 12.38
CA GLU A 5 -7.60 -50.69 13.79
C GLU A 5 -6.95 -49.64 14.70
N LEU A 6 -5.70 -49.25 14.43
CA LEU A 6 -4.96 -48.30 15.28
C LEU A 6 -5.39 -46.83 15.15
N TYR A 7 -5.92 -46.42 14.00
CA TYR A 7 -6.27 -45.01 13.71
C TYR A 7 -7.76 -44.87 13.36
N ASN A 8 -8.62 -45.55 14.13
CA ASN A 8 -10.07 -45.41 14.02
C ASN A 8 -10.58 -44.12 14.72
N GLU A 9 -11.86 -43.82 14.53
CA GLU A 9 -12.49 -42.60 15.05
C GLU A 9 -12.48 -42.50 16.59
N THR A 10 -12.60 -43.63 17.30
CA THR A 10 -12.52 -43.66 18.77
C THR A 10 -11.13 -43.23 19.26
N VAL A 11 -10.06 -43.72 18.60
CA VAL A 11 -8.69 -43.31 18.91
C VAL A 11 -8.48 -41.84 18.54
N ALA A 12 -9.04 -41.38 17.42
CA ALA A 12 -8.98 -39.96 17.03
C ALA A 12 -9.62 -39.04 18.10
N LYS A 13 -10.79 -39.42 18.64
CA LYS A 13 -11.44 -38.69 19.74
C LYS A 13 -10.57 -38.61 20.99
N ALA A 14 -9.96 -39.73 21.40
CA ALA A 14 -9.03 -39.75 22.54
C ALA A 14 -7.77 -38.89 22.28
N PHE A 15 -7.23 -38.92 21.06
CA PHE A 15 -6.11 -38.09 20.63
C PHE A 15 -6.46 -36.59 20.69
N LEU A 16 -7.64 -36.20 20.21
CA LEU A 16 -8.12 -34.81 20.24
C LEU A 16 -8.38 -34.32 21.68
N GLN A 17 -8.91 -35.17 22.56
CA GLN A 17 -9.06 -34.84 23.98
C GLN A 17 -7.70 -34.61 24.66
N PHE A 18 -6.70 -35.43 24.34
CA PHE A 18 -5.33 -35.23 24.84
C PHE A 18 -4.69 -33.95 24.28
N TYR A 19 -4.92 -33.66 23.00
CA TYR A 19 -4.53 -32.38 22.41
C TYR A 19 -5.15 -31.22 23.17
N GLU A 20 -6.48 -31.23 23.39
CA GLU A 20 -7.20 -30.15 24.04
C GLU A 20 -6.61 -29.79 25.41
N HIS A 21 -6.38 -30.80 26.26
CA HIS A 21 -5.82 -30.60 27.59
C HIS A 21 -4.42 -29.99 27.57
N THR A 22 -3.55 -30.48 26.67
CA THR A 22 -2.17 -30.02 26.58
C THR A 22 -2.05 -28.67 25.87
N ALA A 23 -2.87 -28.43 24.84
CA ALA A 23 -2.89 -27.19 24.07
C ALA A 23 -3.29 -25.99 24.93
N GLN A 24 -4.32 -26.12 25.77
CA GLN A 24 -4.73 -25.06 26.70
C GLN A 24 -3.58 -24.59 27.57
N VAL A 25 -2.78 -25.52 28.12
CA VAL A 25 -1.62 -25.20 28.95
C VAL A 25 -0.51 -24.53 28.15
N VAL A 26 -0.11 -25.14 27.03
CA VAL A 26 1.02 -24.63 26.23
C VAL A 26 0.70 -23.27 25.61
N TRP A 27 -0.54 -23.08 25.15
CA TRP A 27 -0.98 -21.82 24.54
C TRP A 27 -1.13 -20.72 25.59
N ASN A 28 -1.69 -21.03 26.76
CA ASN A 28 -1.77 -20.08 27.87
C ASN A 28 -0.38 -19.56 28.27
N GLN A 29 0.60 -20.46 28.49
CA GLN A 29 1.97 -20.07 28.84
C GLN A 29 2.62 -19.18 27.77
N PHE A 30 2.40 -19.50 26.49
CA PHE A 30 2.89 -18.66 25.40
C PHE A 30 2.22 -17.27 25.39
N MET A 31 0.90 -17.22 25.62
CA MET A 31 0.16 -15.95 25.67
C MET A 31 0.60 -15.09 26.86
N GLU A 32 0.85 -15.68 28.03
CA GLU A 32 1.40 -14.97 29.19
C GLU A 32 2.79 -14.38 28.92
N ALA A 33 3.72 -15.18 28.39
CA ALA A 33 5.06 -14.71 28.06
C ALA A 33 5.03 -13.59 26.99
N THR A 34 4.16 -13.75 25.98
CA THR A 34 3.97 -12.73 24.94
C THR A 34 3.37 -11.45 25.52
N TRP A 35 2.33 -11.56 26.36
CA TRP A 35 1.73 -10.42 27.05
C TRP A 35 2.76 -9.64 27.87
N ASN A 36 3.60 -10.35 28.63
CA ASN A 36 4.66 -9.75 29.45
C ASN A 36 5.68 -8.99 28.58
N TYR A 37 6.02 -9.51 27.40
CA TYR A 37 6.89 -8.81 26.47
C TYR A 37 6.24 -7.55 25.89
N VAL A 38 5.02 -7.64 25.35
CA VAL A 38 4.37 -6.51 24.67
C VAL A 38 3.90 -5.40 25.62
N THR A 39 3.76 -5.70 26.91
CA THR A 39 3.43 -4.72 27.97
C THR A 39 4.65 -4.32 28.83
N ASN A 40 5.83 -4.88 28.54
CA ASN A 40 7.10 -4.53 29.16
C ASN A 40 8.26 -5.04 28.29
N ILE A 41 8.66 -4.23 27.31
CA ILE A 41 9.65 -4.61 26.31
C ILE A 41 11.04 -4.62 26.95
N THR A 42 11.57 -5.82 27.20
CA THR A 42 12.93 -6.05 27.72
C THR A 42 13.55 -7.27 27.06
N ASN A 43 14.88 -7.37 27.03
CA ASN A 43 15.57 -8.55 26.50
C ASN A 43 15.18 -9.83 27.24
N LYS A 44 15.01 -9.76 28.57
CA LYS A 44 14.57 -10.90 29.39
C LYS A 44 13.18 -11.40 28.96
N ASN A 45 12.20 -10.51 28.85
CA ASN A 45 10.84 -10.91 28.44
C ASN A 45 10.82 -11.40 26.99
N ARG A 46 11.68 -10.84 26.13
CA ARG A 46 11.84 -11.30 24.74
C ARG A 46 12.36 -12.73 24.68
N GLU A 47 13.40 -13.06 25.44
CA GLU A 47 13.97 -14.41 25.51
C GLU A 47 12.95 -15.43 26.04
N GLU A 48 12.20 -15.06 27.08
CA GLU A 48 11.13 -15.90 27.65
C GLU A 48 10.00 -16.15 26.64
N MET A 49 9.54 -15.10 25.95
CA MET A 49 8.55 -15.22 24.87
C MET A 49 9.04 -16.16 23.75
N LEU A 50 10.28 -16.01 23.30
CA LEU A 50 10.87 -16.85 22.25
C LEU A 50 10.99 -18.31 22.68
N LEU A 51 11.37 -18.57 23.94
CA LEU A 51 11.40 -19.90 24.52
C LEU A 51 10.00 -20.55 24.49
N LYS A 52 8.97 -19.83 24.93
CA LYS A 52 7.59 -20.32 24.92
C LYS A 52 7.03 -20.49 23.50
N ASP A 53 7.43 -19.66 22.54
CA ASP A 53 7.07 -19.84 21.13
C ASP A 53 7.67 -21.13 20.55
N MET A 54 8.90 -21.48 20.95
CA MET A 54 9.54 -22.74 20.57
C MET A 54 8.83 -23.95 21.19
N GLU A 55 8.50 -23.93 22.48
CA GLU A 55 7.74 -25.00 23.14
C GLU A 55 6.37 -25.21 22.45
N ARG A 56 5.67 -24.11 22.17
CA ARG A 56 4.42 -24.14 21.40
C ARG A 56 4.61 -24.74 20.02
N SER A 57 5.63 -24.34 19.28
CA SER A 57 5.91 -24.86 17.95
C SER A 57 6.22 -26.37 17.96
N GLN A 58 6.93 -26.86 18.97
CA GLN A 58 7.18 -28.29 19.15
C GLN A 58 5.89 -29.07 19.43
N HIS A 59 5.01 -28.52 20.28
CA HIS A 59 3.69 -29.09 20.54
C HIS A 59 2.85 -29.16 19.25
N THR A 60 2.78 -28.06 18.50
CA THR A 60 2.09 -28.00 17.20
C THR A 60 2.62 -29.05 16.23
N LEU A 61 3.95 -29.17 16.09
CA LEU A 61 4.57 -30.18 15.22
C LEU A 61 4.23 -31.62 15.67
N TYR A 62 4.34 -31.90 16.97
CA TYR A 62 4.07 -33.23 17.54
C TYR A 62 2.66 -33.72 17.21
N PHE A 63 1.66 -32.85 17.40
CA PHE A 63 0.26 -33.17 17.18
C PHE A 63 -0.10 -33.15 15.70
N GLY A 64 0.37 -32.16 14.93
CA GLY A 64 0.04 -32.08 13.51
C GLY A 64 0.61 -33.23 12.69
N THR A 65 1.86 -33.66 12.93
CA THR A 65 2.41 -34.85 12.26
C THR A 65 1.63 -36.12 12.59
N ARG A 66 1.08 -36.24 13.81
CA ARG A 66 0.22 -37.38 14.19
C ARG A 66 -1.19 -37.27 13.62
N ALA A 67 -1.72 -36.06 13.47
CA ALA A 67 -3.01 -35.83 12.83
C ALA A 67 -3.03 -36.35 11.37
N HIS A 68 -1.89 -36.31 10.67
CA HIS A 68 -1.71 -36.92 9.33
C HIS A 68 -1.79 -38.46 9.30
N LEU A 69 -1.71 -39.14 10.46
CA LEU A 69 -1.85 -40.60 10.53
C LEU A 69 -3.31 -41.05 10.43
N PHE A 70 -4.25 -40.16 10.73
CA PHE A 70 -5.68 -40.43 10.65
C PHE A 70 -6.21 -40.14 9.24
N LYS A 71 -6.93 -41.09 8.65
CA LYS A 71 -7.66 -40.90 7.39
C LYS A 71 -9.00 -40.24 7.66
N ILE A 72 -9.04 -38.92 7.54
CA ILE A 72 -10.20 -38.10 7.89
C ILE A 72 -11.47 -38.52 7.13
N ASP A 73 -11.33 -38.91 5.86
CA ASP A 73 -12.47 -39.29 5.00
C ASP A 73 -13.26 -40.48 5.55
N ASP A 74 -12.60 -41.39 6.26
CA ASP A 74 -13.18 -42.63 6.80
C ASP A 74 -14.07 -42.39 8.04
N PHE A 75 -14.03 -41.20 8.64
CA PHE A 75 -14.75 -40.88 9.88
C PHE A 75 -16.20 -40.46 9.63
N GLN A 76 -17.03 -40.46 10.67
CA GLN A 76 -18.45 -40.09 10.57
C GLN A 76 -18.74 -38.75 11.25
N ASP A 77 -18.06 -38.46 12.35
CA ASP A 77 -18.22 -37.25 13.15
C ASP A 77 -17.59 -36.03 12.44
N PRO A 78 -18.41 -35.08 11.97
CA PRO A 78 -17.91 -33.94 11.20
C PRO A 78 -17.00 -33.02 12.02
N ASP A 79 -17.21 -32.93 13.34
CA ASP A 79 -16.40 -32.08 14.20
C ASP A 79 -15.00 -32.70 14.37
N VAL A 80 -14.90 -34.02 14.52
CA VAL A 80 -13.61 -34.74 14.53
C VAL A 80 -12.87 -34.53 13.21
N LYS A 81 -13.57 -34.64 12.07
CA LYS A 81 -12.95 -34.40 10.75
C LYS A 81 -12.35 -33.00 10.65
N ARG A 82 -13.13 -32.00 11.05
CA ARG A 82 -12.72 -30.60 10.98
C ARG A 82 -11.58 -30.29 11.94
N MET A 83 -11.61 -30.83 13.16
CA MET A 83 -10.53 -30.66 14.13
C MET A 83 -9.22 -31.23 13.59
N LEU A 84 -9.23 -32.46 13.05
CA LEU A 84 -8.04 -33.09 12.48
C LEU A 84 -7.52 -32.35 11.25
N SER A 85 -8.41 -31.90 10.37
CA SER A 85 -8.05 -31.09 9.19
C SER A 85 -7.31 -29.82 9.60
N LYS A 86 -7.78 -29.12 10.64
CA LYS A 86 -7.09 -27.93 11.18
C LYS A 86 -5.75 -28.27 11.83
N LEU A 87 -5.64 -29.39 12.56
CA LEU A 87 -4.38 -29.81 13.19
C LEU A 87 -3.30 -30.25 12.20
N GLN A 88 -3.69 -30.75 11.03
CA GLN A 88 -2.74 -31.18 9.99
C GLN A 88 -1.88 -30.03 9.45
N ASN A 89 -2.35 -28.78 9.56
CA ASN A 89 -1.54 -27.61 9.23
C ASN A 89 -0.71 -27.17 10.45
N VAL A 90 0.61 -27.34 10.36
CA VAL A 90 1.57 -26.97 11.43
C VAL A 90 2.22 -25.62 11.18
N TYR A 91 1.88 -24.93 10.09
CA TYR A 91 2.37 -23.59 9.74
C TYR A 91 3.91 -23.51 9.81
N LYS A 92 4.45 -22.47 10.47
CA LYS A 92 5.89 -22.27 10.65
C LYS A 92 6.60 -23.41 11.39
N ALA A 93 5.88 -24.19 12.21
CA ALA A 93 6.48 -25.28 12.98
C ALA A 93 6.98 -26.45 12.11
N ALA A 94 6.62 -26.48 10.82
CA ALA A 94 7.22 -27.40 9.86
C ALA A 94 8.70 -27.11 9.57
N LEU A 95 9.18 -25.89 9.83
CA LEU A 95 10.56 -25.50 9.53
C LEU A 95 11.57 -26.32 10.36
N PRO A 96 12.75 -26.63 9.80
CA PRO A 96 13.90 -27.11 10.56
C PRO A 96 14.20 -26.22 11.77
N LYS A 97 14.73 -26.82 12.85
CA LYS A 97 14.89 -26.14 14.15
C LYS A 97 15.74 -24.86 14.05
N ASP A 98 16.81 -24.90 13.28
CA ASP A 98 17.71 -23.76 13.01
C ASP A 98 16.99 -22.61 12.29
N GLU A 99 16.24 -22.92 11.24
CA GLU A 99 15.45 -21.92 10.49
C GLU A 99 14.25 -21.39 11.29
N LEU A 100 13.62 -22.24 12.11
CA LEU A 100 12.56 -21.84 13.03
C LEU A 100 13.07 -20.88 14.11
N GLN A 101 14.32 -21.05 14.56
CA GLN A 101 14.98 -20.12 15.48
C GLN A 101 15.41 -18.82 14.80
N GLU A 102 15.77 -18.88 13.51
CA GLU A 102 16.12 -17.71 12.69
C GLU A 102 14.90 -16.82 12.39
N ALA A 103 13.73 -17.43 12.12
CA ALA A 103 12.55 -16.71 11.64
C ALA A 103 12.08 -15.55 12.53
N PRO A 104 12.03 -15.67 13.88
CA PRO A 104 11.73 -14.53 14.74
C PRO A 104 12.75 -13.41 14.66
N ALA A 105 14.04 -13.69 14.45
CA ALA A 105 15.06 -12.66 14.28
C ALA A 105 14.90 -11.91 12.95
N VAL A 106 14.58 -12.65 11.87
CA VAL A 106 14.23 -12.06 10.56
C VAL A 106 12.98 -11.19 10.66
N LEU A 107 11.96 -11.58 11.44
CA LEU A 107 10.77 -10.77 11.69
C LEU A 107 11.03 -9.59 12.64
N ALA A 108 11.86 -9.79 13.68
CA ALA A 108 12.20 -8.75 14.64
C ALA A 108 13.11 -7.68 14.05
N GLY A 109 14.03 -8.01 13.14
CA GLY A 109 14.77 -7.02 12.36
C GLY A 109 13.87 -6.15 11.48
N ARG A 110 12.64 -6.62 11.19
CA ARG A 110 11.63 -5.91 10.39
C ARG A 110 10.67 -5.08 11.25
N ALA A 111 10.25 -5.62 12.40
CA ALA A 111 9.37 -4.93 13.34
C ALA A 111 10.12 -3.97 14.28
N GLY A 112 11.35 -4.32 14.62
CA GLY A 112 12.27 -3.57 15.46
C GLY A 112 13.32 -2.79 14.67
N ALA A 113 13.00 -2.36 13.44
CA ALA A 113 13.72 -1.32 12.72
C ALA A 113 13.59 0.03 13.48
N ARG A 114 14.12 0.05 14.70
CA ARG A 114 14.50 1.22 15.46
C ARG A 114 15.72 1.76 14.72
N ALA A 115 15.73 3.05 14.40
CA ALA A 115 16.86 3.73 13.78
C ALA A 115 18.07 3.73 14.74
N GLU A 116 18.72 2.58 14.92
CA GLU A 116 20.07 2.49 15.47
C GLU A 116 21.04 2.64 14.30
N GLY A 117 21.24 3.89 13.88
CA GLY A 117 22.25 4.21 12.88
C GLY A 117 21.94 5.45 12.06
N GLN A 118 22.14 6.63 12.64
CA GLN A 118 22.84 7.76 11.99
C GLN A 118 23.06 8.91 12.99
N PRO A 119 24.31 9.24 13.34
CA PRO A 119 24.66 10.49 13.98
C PRO A 119 25.05 11.49 12.89
N GLU A 120 24.12 12.34 12.45
CA GLU A 120 24.42 13.72 12.03
C GLU A 120 23.11 14.46 11.69
N ARG A 121 22.87 15.54 12.46
CA ARG A 121 21.69 16.43 12.46
C ARG A 121 20.42 15.86 13.11
N GLY A 122 20.43 15.83 14.44
CA GLY A 122 19.28 16.28 15.23
C GLY A 122 18.04 15.39 15.33
N LEU A 123 18.16 14.08 15.14
CA LEU A 123 17.05 13.13 15.34
C LEU A 123 17.37 12.15 16.47
N THR A 124 17.12 12.57 17.70
CA THR A 124 17.09 11.69 18.89
C THR A 124 15.64 11.54 19.34
N LEU A 125 15.09 10.30 19.27
CA LEU A 125 13.95 9.71 20.01
C LEU A 125 12.94 8.93 19.12
N ALA A 126 13.20 7.64 18.90
CA ALA A 126 12.40 6.73 18.06
C ALA A 126 11.00 6.30 18.56
N PRO A 127 10.64 6.33 19.87
CA PRO A 127 9.25 6.11 20.28
C PRO A 127 8.35 7.33 20.06
N PHE A 128 8.95 8.52 19.90
CA PHE A 128 8.27 9.78 19.66
C PHE A 128 7.93 9.95 18.17
N LEU A 129 8.83 9.52 17.27
CA LEU A 129 8.64 9.58 15.82
C LEU A 129 7.34 8.93 15.31
N GLY A 130 6.86 7.82 15.88
CA GLY A 130 5.62 7.18 15.39
C GLY A 130 4.36 8.01 15.64
N LEU A 131 4.19 8.53 16.86
CA LEU A 131 3.03 9.32 17.25
C LEU A 131 3.12 10.75 16.70
N ASP A 132 4.30 11.35 16.73
CA ASP A 132 4.52 12.71 16.22
C ASP A 132 4.33 12.77 14.69
N LEU A 133 4.79 11.76 13.94
CA LEU A 133 4.59 11.70 12.48
C LEU A 133 3.13 11.40 12.12
N GLU A 134 2.42 10.56 12.88
CA GLU A 134 0.98 10.35 12.64
C GLU A 134 0.18 11.65 12.86
N GLU A 135 0.51 12.42 13.89
CA GLU A 135 -0.08 13.74 14.13
C GLU A 135 0.24 14.74 13.01
N ILE A 136 1.50 14.81 12.55
CA ILE A 136 1.89 15.65 11.40
C ILE A 136 1.10 15.26 10.15
N MET A 137 1.04 13.98 9.81
CA MET A 137 0.32 13.51 8.62
C MET A 137 -1.18 13.81 8.71
N ALA A 138 -1.77 13.80 9.91
CA ALA A 138 -3.19 14.07 10.11
C ALA A 138 -3.53 15.57 10.09
N THR A 139 -2.68 16.41 10.69
CA THR A 139 -3.01 17.82 10.99
C THR A 139 -2.32 18.82 10.08
N SER A 140 -1.11 18.53 9.59
CA SER A 140 -0.39 19.44 8.72
C SER A 140 -1.10 19.60 7.37
N ARG A 141 -0.97 20.80 6.81
CA ARG A 141 -1.44 21.18 5.48
C ARG A 141 -0.30 21.77 4.65
N ASP A 142 0.93 21.70 5.15
CA ASP A 142 2.14 22.09 4.43
C ASP A 142 2.66 20.89 3.64
N GLN A 143 2.74 21.04 2.32
CA GLN A 143 3.17 19.96 1.44
C GLN A 143 4.61 19.51 1.73
N GLU A 144 5.52 20.43 2.05
CA GLU A 144 6.93 20.11 2.30
C GLU A 144 7.09 19.35 3.62
N GLU A 145 6.33 19.73 4.66
CA GLU A 145 6.30 19.02 5.94
C GLU A 145 5.70 17.62 5.81
N LEU A 146 4.58 17.50 5.09
CA LEU A 146 3.96 16.20 4.80
C LEU A 146 4.90 15.30 3.99
N LEU A 147 5.63 15.86 3.03
CA LEU A 147 6.61 15.12 2.22
C LEU A 147 7.77 14.65 3.10
N TRP A 148 8.31 15.53 3.94
CA TRP A 148 9.38 15.19 4.88
C TRP A 148 8.98 14.02 5.80
N ALA A 149 7.78 14.09 6.40
CA ALA A 149 7.28 13.03 7.27
C ALA A 149 7.07 11.71 6.51
N TRP A 150 6.45 11.78 5.33
CA TRP A 150 6.15 10.63 4.48
C TRP A 150 7.42 9.92 4.00
N GLN A 151 8.41 10.69 3.56
CA GLN A 151 9.69 10.18 3.06
C GLN A 151 10.55 9.66 4.22
N GLY A 152 10.71 10.45 5.28
CA GLY A 152 11.54 10.09 6.43
C GLY A 152 11.12 8.76 7.06
N TRP A 153 9.82 8.48 7.16
CA TRP A 153 9.33 7.18 7.63
C TRP A 153 9.73 6.02 6.73
N ARG A 154 9.63 6.19 5.40
CA ARG A 154 9.97 5.14 4.42
C ARG A 154 11.47 4.88 4.36
N ASP A 155 12.27 5.93 4.43
CA ASP A 155 13.72 5.84 4.42
C ASP A 155 14.24 5.19 5.71
N ALA A 156 13.63 5.51 6.87
CA ALA A 156 14.02 4.93 8.16
C ALA A 156 13.60 3.46 8.32
N VAL A 157 12.38 3.10 7.91
CA VAL A 157 11.81 1.76 8.18
C VAL A 157 11.87 0.87 6.96
N GLY A 158 11.41 1.34 5.80
CA GLY A 158 11.32 0.53 4.58
C GLY A 158 12.66 -0.10 4.20
N LEU A 159 13.73 0.69 4.20
CA LEU A 159 15.08 0.24 3.87
C LEU A 159 15.56 -0.91 4.78
N GLN A 160 15.31 -0.83 6.08
CA GLN A 160 15.70 -1.85 7.05
C GLN A 160 14.96 -3.17 6.81
N VAL A 161 13.66 -3.08 6.53
CA VAL A 161 12.84 -4.25 6.21
C VAL A 161 13.30 -4.90 4.91
N ARG A 162 13.72 -4.11 3.90
CA ARG A 162 14.17 -4.63 2.59
C ARG A 162 15.26 -5.68 2.72
N MET A 163 16.25 -5.44 3.59
CA MET A 163 17.43 -6.32 3.76
C MET A 163 17.06 -7.74 4.19
N THR A 164 15.98 -7.91 4.94
CA THR A 164 15.57 -9.19 5.52
C THR A 164 14.32 -9.78 4.84
N PHE A 165 13.64 -9.00 4.00
CA PHE A 165 12.38 -9.39 3.38
C PHE A 165 12.50 -10.60 2.46
N GLU A 166 13.56 -10.69 1.65
CA GLU A 166 13.79 -11.83 0.76
C GLU A 166 13.96 -13.14 1.56
N ARG A 167 14.77 -13.12 2.62
CA ARG A 167 14.95 -14.29 3.49
C ARG A 167 13.64 -14.69 4.16
N TYR A 168 12.83 -13.71 4.57
CA TYR A 168 11.48 -13.97 5.07
C TYR A 168 10.59 -14.68 4.04
N VAL A 169 10.56 -14.21 2.79
CA VAL A 169 9.77 -14.82 1.71
C VAL A 169 10.22 -16.26 1.48
N GLN A 170 11.52 -16.53 1.47
CA GLN A 170 12.08 -17.87 1.33
C GLN A 170 11.64 -18.81 2.47
N LEU A 171 11.79 -18.37 3.73
CA LEU A 171 11.40 -19.16 4.90
C LEU A 171 9.88 -19.42 4.93
N SER A 172 9.10 -18.40 4.60
CA SER A 172 7.63 -18.48 4.56
C SER A 172 7.14 -19.44 3.47
N ASN A 173 7.70 -19.35 2.26
CA ASN A 173 7.39 -20.30 1.18
C ASN A 173 7.89 -21.72 1.47
N LYS A 174 9.02 -21.87 2.17
CA LYS A 174 9.49 -23.19 2.62
C LYS A 174 8.53 -23.80 3.63
N ALA A 175 8.08 -23.04 4.62
CA ALA A 175 7.07 -23.48 5.57
C ALA A 175 5.76 -23.90 4.86
N ALA A 176 5.27 -23.09 3.92
CA ALA A 176 4.07 -23.41 3.15
C ALA A 176 4.19 -24.70 2.35
N LYS A 177 5.33 -24.91 1.66
CA LYS A 177 5.61 -26.14 0.89
C LYS A 177 5.67 -27.38 1.77
N LEU A 178 6.26 -27.27 2.96
CA LEU A 178 6.30 -28.38 3.93
C LEU A 178 4.90 -28.73 4.49
N ASN A 179 3.96 -27.79 4.45
CA ASN A 179 2.55 -28.01 4.78
C ASN A 179 1.69 -28.42 3.56
N GLY A 180 2.29 -28.66 2.39
CA GLY A 180 1.58 -29.11 1.19
C GLY A 180 0.95 -27.99 0.33
N TYR A 181 1.26 -26.72 0.60
CA TYR A 181 0.81 -25.59 -0.20
C TYR A 181 1.85 -25.18 -1.23
N LYS A 182 1.41 -24.52 -2.32
CA LYS A 182 2.29 -24.02 -3.38
C LYS A 182 3.26 -22.94 -2.87
N ASP A 183 2.75 -22.01 -2.07
CA ASP A 183 3.41 -20.83 -1.54
C ASP A 183 2.68 -20.32 -0.28
N MET A 184 3.27 -19.34 0.40
CA MET A 184 2.69 -18.76 1.63
C MET A 184 1.34 -18.10 1.38
N GLY A 185 1.13 -17.49 0.21
CA GLY A 185 -0.14 -16.89 -0.17
C GLY A 185 -1.27 -17.91 -0.20
N ALA A 186 -1.04 -19.06 -0.84
CA ALA A 186 -1.99 -20.17 -0.88
C ALA A 186 -2.34 -20.68 0.53
N MET A 187 -1.35 -20.81 1.41
CA MET A 187 -1.57 -21.20 2.81
C MET A 187 -2.37 -20.16 3.61
N TRP A 188 -2.19 -18.86 3.34
CA TRP A 188 -3.03 -17.82 3.96
C TRP A 188 -4.47 -17.86 3.45
N ARG A 189 -4.66 -18.02 2.14
CA ARG A 189 -6.00 -18.07 1.53
C ARG A 189 -6.79 -19.30 1.95
N SER A 190 -6.13 -20.41 2.32
CA SER A 190 -6.82 -21.61 2.79
C SER A 190 -7.62 -21.41 4.08
N ALA A 191 -7.32 -20.36 4.87
CA ALA A 191 -8.11 -20.00 6.06
C ALA A 191 -9.57 -19.61 5.72
N TYR A 192 -9.85 -19.29 4.44
CA TYR A 192 -11.18 -18.97 3.95
C TYR A 192 -11.90 -20.17 3.32
N GLU A 193 -11.28 -21.35 3.27
CA GLU A 193 -11.92 -22.59 2.80
C GLU A 193 -12.66 -22.40 1.45
N SER A 194 -12.08 -21.61 0.54
CA SER A 194 -12.68 -21.21 -0.73
C SER A 194 -11.64 -21.21 -1.85
N ASP A 195 -11.90 -22.01 -2.88
CA ASP A 195 -11.07 -22.07 -4.09
C ASP A 195 -11.27 -20.85 -5.01
N THR A 196 -12.33 -20.07 -4.79
CA THR A 196 -12.70 -18.92 -5.62
C THR A 196 -12.33 -17.58 -5.00
N LEU A 197 -11.67 -17.58 -3.83
CA LEU A 197 -11.41 -16.39 -3.02
C LEU A 197 -10.83 -15.22 -3.82
N GLU A 198 -9.80 -15.46 -4.64
CA GLU A 198 -9.15 -14.38 -5.41
C GLU A 198 -10.13 -13.71 -6.40
N ARG A 199 -10.97 -14.53 -7.07
CA ARG A 199 -11.99 -14.03 -8.01
C ARG A 199 -13.12 -13.32 -7.28
N ASP A 200 -13.56 -13.87 -6.15
CA ASP A 200 -14.62 -13.27 -5.35
C ASP A 200 -14.20 -11.90 -4.83
N VAL A 201 -12.95 -11.75 -4.36
CA VAL A 201 -12.42 -10.45 -3.89
C VAL A 201 -12.34 -9.42 -5.03
N GLU A 202 -11.81 -9.79 -6.20
CA GLU A 202 -11.74 -8.86 -7.34
C GLU A 202 -13.16 -8.43 -7.75
N GLN A 203 -14.12 -9.35 -7.82
CA GLN A 203 -15.51 -9.01 -8.12
C GLN A 203 -16.11 -8.03 -7.10
N LEU A 204 -15.91 -8.27 -5.79
CA LEU A 204 -16.37 -7.35 -4.74
C LEU A 204 -15.70 -5.97 -4.89
N TYR A 205 -14.43 -5.91 -5.27
CA TYR A 205 -13.73 -4.66 -5.53
C TYR A 205 -14.34 -3.89 -6.72
N GLU A 206 -14.57 -4.58 -7.84
CA GLU A 206 -15.17 -4.01 -9.05
C GLU A 206 -16.58 -3.43 -8.77
N GLU A 207 -17.40 -4.14 -7.98
CA GLU A 207 -18.72 -3.67 -7.57
C GLU A 207 -18.68 -2.39 -6.71
N LEU A 208 -17.61 -2.20 -5.93
CA LEU A 208 -17.40 -1.03 -5.06
C LEU A 208 -16.69 0.12 -5.78
N GLN A 209 -16.06 -0.15 -6.92
CA GLN A 209 -15.27 0.83 -7.68
C GLN A 209 -16.04 2.11 -8.02
N PRO A 210 -17.33 2.09 -8.43
CA PRO A 210 -18.07 3.32 -8.73
C PRO A 210 -18.16 4.29 -7.54
N LEU A 211 -18.31 3.77 -6.32
CA LEU A 211 -18.34 4.57 -5.10
C LEU A 211 -16.96 5.18 -4.82
N TYR A 212 -15.90 4.37 -4.91
CA TYR A 212 -14.54 4.85 -4.71
C TYR A 212 -14.11 5.91 -5.74
N LEU A 213 -14.40 5.70 -7.03
CA LEU A 213 -14.02 6.64 -8.09
C LEU A 213 -14.70 8.00 -7.92
N ASN A 214 -15.96 8.01 -7.50
CA ASN A 214 -16.68 9.27 -7.22
C ASN A 214 -16.10 10.01 -6.02
N LEU A 215 -15.75 9.28 -4.95
CA LEU A 215 -15.09 9.85 -3.77
C LEU A 215 -13.71 10.40 -4.13
N HIS A 216 -12.88 9.60 -4.80
CA HIS A 216 -11.53 9.99 -5.26
C HIS A 216 -11.57 11.26 -6.10
N THR A 217 -12.47 11.31 -7.09
CA THR A 217 -12.61 12.46 -8.00
C THR A 217 -13.00 13.73 -7.23
N TYR A 218 -13.96 13.63 -6.31
CA TYR A 218 -14.38 14.75 -5.48
C TYR A 218 -13.24 15.25 -4.57
N VAL A 219 -12.54 14.33 -3.91
CA VAL A 219 -11.40 14.63 -3.03
C VAL A 219 -10.26 15.26 -3.82
N ARG A 220 -9.91 14.71 -4.98
CA ARG A 220 -8.87 15.26 -5.86
C ARG A 220 -9.15 16.71 -6.24
N ARG A 221 -10.38 17.03 -6.60
CA ARG A 221 -10.80 18.41 -6.89
C ARG A 221 -10.69 19.32 -5.67
N ALA A 222 -11.06 18.84 -4.49
CA ALA A 222 -10.92 19.62 -3.26
C ALA A 222 -9.44 19.89 -2.92
N LEU A 223 -8.58 18.89 -3.06
CA LEU A 223 -7.13 19.05 -2.90
C LEU A 223 -6.55 19.99 -3.95
N TYR A 224 -7.04 19.95 -5.20
CA TYR A 224 -6.65 20.90 -6.24
C TYR A 224 -6.98 22.35 -5.85
N ARG A 225 -8.15 22.61 -5.25
CA ARG A 225 -8.49 23.96 -4.78
C ARG A 225 -7.57 24.44 -3.66
N PHE A 226 -7.08 23.52 -2.83
CA PHE A 226 -6.25 23.86 -1.67
C PHE A 226 -4.76 23.98 -2.03
N TYR A 227 -4.17 22.93 -2.62
CA TYR A 227 -2.74 22.87 -2.96
C TYR A 227 -2.41 23.47 -4.33
N GLY A 228 -3.40 23.62 -5.21
CA GLY A 228 -3.23 24.20 -6.54
C GLY A 228 -2.79 23.22 -7.64
N PRO A 229 -2.75 23.71 -8.90
CA PRO A 229 -2.43 22.91 -10.09
C PRO A 229 -0.99 22.41 -10.15
N GLN A 230 -0.08 22.99 -9.37
CA GLN A 230 1.32 22.56 -9.35
C GLN A 230 1.49 21.18 -8.69
N LEU A 231 0.61 20.84 -7.75
CA LEU A 231 0.66 19.56 -7.04
C LEU A 231 -0.38 18.56 -7.55
N ILE A 232 -1.57 19.04 -7.87
CA ILE A 232 -2.70 18.17 -8.20
C ILE A 232 -3.06 18.32 -9.68
N ASN A 233 -3.05 17.21 -10.41
CA ASN A 233 -3.65 17.10 -11.74
C ASN A 233 -5.10 16.61 -11.60
N LEU A 234 -6.09 17.40 -12.05
CA LEU A 234 -7.51 17.03 -12.02
C LEU A 234 -7.87 15.76 -12.82
N ARG A 235 -6.96 15.28 -13.68
CA ARG A 235 -7.10 14.06 -14.48
C ARG A 235 -6.12 12.95 -14.09
N GLY A 236 -5.26 13.20 -13.12
CA GLY A 236 -4.18 12.29 -12.72
C GLY A 236 -4.36 11.68 -11.32
N PRO A 237 -3.40 10.87 -10.87
CA PRO A 237 -3.39 10.31 -9.52
C PRO A 237 -3.16 11.40 -8.45
N ILE A 238 -3.57 11.12 -7.21
CA ILE A 238 -3.33 12.00 -6.06
C ILE A 238 -1.96 11.65 -5.43
N PRO A 239 -1.11 12.63 -5.09
CA PRO A 239 0.12 12.38 -4.34
C PRO A 239 -0.16 11.72 -2.98
N ALA A 240 0.50 10.61 -2.68
CA ALA A 240 0.17 9.76 -1.54
C ALA A 240 0.40 10.37 -0.14
N HIS A 241 1.02 11.55 -0.04
CA HIS A 241 1.37 12.22 1.22
C HIS A 241 0.34 13.26 1.68
N VAL A 242 -0.61 13.67 0.83
CA VAL A 242 -1.58 14.75 1.15
C VAL A 242 -2.96 14.26 1.58
N LEU A 243 -3.05 13.02 2.05
CA LEU A 243 -4.31 12.32 2.33
C LEU A 243 -4.56 12.07 3.83
N GLY A 244 -3.91 12.82 4.72
CA GLY A 244 -4.22 12.78 6.15
C GLY A 244 -3.69 11.56 6.91
N ASN A 245 -2.93 10.69 6.25
CA ASN A 245 -2.45 9.44 6.82
C ASN A 245 -1.15 8.97 6.15
N MET A 246 -0.22 8.41 6.93
CA MET A 246 1.10 7.93 6.47
C MET A 246 1.06 6.99 5.24
N TRP A 247 0.00 6.18 5.10
CA TRP A 247 -0.18 5.25 3.99
C TRP A 247 -1.33 5.63 3.05
N ALA A 248 -2.02 6.75 3.30
CA ALA A 248 -3.25 7.12 2.62
C ALA A 248 -4.30 5.99 2.61
N GLN A 249 -4.37 5.22 3.71
CA GLN A 249 -5.34 4.14 3.87
C GLN A 249 -6.69 4.63 4.40
N SER A 250 -6.70 5.78 5.08
CA SER A 250 -7.86 6.51 5.57
C SER A 250 -7.61 7.98 5.27
N TRP A 251 -8.65 8.68 4.83
CA TRP A 251 -8.61 10.08 4.41
C TRP A 251 -9.43 10.97 5.36
N VAL A 252 -9.89 10.45 6.49
CA VAL A 252 -10.79 11.18 7.41
C VAL A 252 -10.14 12.44 7.98
N SER A 253 -8.82 12.45 8.14
CA SER A 253 -8.08 13.59 8.71
C SER A 253 -7.99 14.81 7.78
N ILE A 254 -8.42 14.70 6.51
CA ILE A 254 -8.56 15.85 5.59
C ILE A 254 -10.02 16.30 5.42
N LEU A 255 -10.94 15.86 6.30
CA LEU A 255 -12.36 16.20 6.24
C LEU A 255 -12.62 17.71 6.16
N ASP A 256 -11.82 18.52 6.84
CA ASP A 256 -11.83 19.99 6.78
C ASP A 256 -11.66 20.55 5.35
N LEU A 257 -10.87 19.88 4.49
CA LEU A 257 -10.63 20.32 3.11
C LEU A 257 -11.75 19.89 2.15
N VAL A 258 -12.43 18.80 2.49
CA VAL A 258 -13.35 18.08 1.59
C VAL A 258 -14.79 18.07 2.10
N LEU A 259 -15.12 18.91 3.09
CA LEU A 259 -16.45 18.96 3.67
C LEU A 259 -17.49 19.42 2.62
N PRO A 260 -18.52 18.60 2.31
CA PRO A 260 -19.56 18.94 1.35
C PRO A 260 -20.25 20.28 1.60
N PHE A 261 -20.63 20.50 2.86
CA PHE A 261 -21.33 21.70 3.32
C PHE A 261 -20.56 22.37 4.48
N PRO A 262 -19.61 23.27 4.18
CA PRO A 262 -18.72 23.86 5.18
C PRO A 262 -19.41 24.70 6.27
N GLU A 263 -20.61 25.20 5.99
CA GLU A 263 -21.40 26.00 6.94
C GLU A 263 -22.04 25.16 8.06
N LYS A 264 -22.03 23.81 7.91
CA LYS A 264 -22.62 22.86 8.85
C LYS A 264 -21.63 21.75 9.24
N PRO A 265 -20.47 22.09 9.83
CA PRO A 265 -19.50 21.08 10.22
C PRO A 265 -20.06 20.14 11.30
N PRO A 266 -19.69 18.85 11.28
CA PRO A 266 -20.03 17.93 12.37
C PRO A 266 -19.51 18.43 13.71
N GLU A 267 -20.24 18.13 14.79
CA GLU A 267 -19.77 18.45 16.14
C GLU A 267 -18.52 17.65 16.50
N ASP A 268 -17.52 18.31 17.08
CA ASP A 268 -16.30 17.67 17.56
C ASP A 268 -16.56 16.89 18.84
N VAL A 269 -16.82 15.59 18.68
CA VAL A 269 -17.06 14.64 19.78
C VAL A 269 -15.85 14.53 20.71
N THR A 270 -14.62 14.60 20.17
CA THR A 270 -13.38 14.56 20.97
C THR A 270 -13.33 15.74 21.93
N ARG A 271 -13.63 16.96 21.46
CA ARG A 271 -13.71 18.15 22.30
C ARG A 271 -14.80 18.03 23.37
N ILE A 272 -15.97 17.47 23.03
CA ILE A 272 -17.06 17.24 23.99
C ILE A 272 -16.64 16.23 25.07
N MET A 273 -16.01 15.11 24.69
CA MET A 273 -15.50 14.11 25.65
C MET A 273 -14.46 14.70 26.60
N ARG A 274 -13.50 15.48 26.07
CA ARG A 274 -12.49 16.18 26.88
C ARG A 274 -13.10 17.22 27.80
N GLY A 275 -14.07 18.01 27.31
CA GLY A 275 -14.81 18.99 28.10
C GLY A 275 -15.67 18.36 29.22
N GLN A 276 -16.13 17.13 29.01
CA GLN A 276 -16.81 16.31 30.03
C GLN A 276 -15.84 15.50 30.91
N HIS A 277 -14.53 15.72 30.79
CA HIS A 277 -13.49 15.01 31.55
C HIS A 277 -13.59 13.48 31.48
N TRP A 278 -13.87 12.94 30.29
CA TRP A 278 -13.81 11.50 30.07
C TRP A 278 -12.40 10.96 30.31
N LYS A 279 -12.32 9.73 30.80
CA LYS A 279 -11.07 8.99 31.02
C LYS A 279 -11.11 7.67 30.24
N PRO A 280 -9.96 7.05 29.91
CA PRO A 280 -9.91 5.76 29.23
C PRO A 280 -10.86 4.72 29.82
N LYS A 281 -10.84 4.53 31.15
CA LYS A 281 -11.76 3.60 31.85
C LYS A 281 -13.24 3.84 31.54
N LYS A 282 -13.69 5.10 31.42
CA LYS A 282 -15.08 5.43 31.06
C LYS A 282 -15.40 5.01 29.62
N MET A 283 -14.47 5.16 28.69
CA MET A 283 -14.64 4.75 27.29
C MET A 283 -14.86 3.22 27.19
N PHE A 284 -14.06 2.43 27.91
CA PHE A 284 -14.26 0.98 28.02
C PHE A 284 -15.61 0.63 28.66
N GLN A 285 -16.03 1.36 29.70
CA GLN A 285 -17.33 1.14 30.36
C GLN A 285 -18.51 1.44 29.43
N GLU A 286 -18.42 2.47 28.59
CA GLU A 286 -19.45 2.75 27.59
C GLU A 286 -19.53 1.67 26.51
N ALA A 287 -18.39 1.11 26.10
CA ALA A 287 -18.36 -0.06 25.22
C ALA A 287 -19.00 -1.29 25.90
N GLU A 288 -18.64 -1.61 27.14
CA GLU A 288 -19.25 -2.72 27.90
C GLU A 288 -20.77 -2.54 28.03
N LYS A 289 -21.24 -1.33 28.36
CA LYS A 289 -22.67 -1.01 28.42
C LYS A 289 -23.36 -1.26 27.09
N PHE A 290 -22.71 -0.95 25.97
CA PHE A 290 -23.27 -1.21 24.65
C PHE A 290 -23.49 -2.71 24.43
N PHE A 291 -22.46 -3.54 24.63
CA PHE A 291 -22.58 -5.00 24.43
C PHE A 291 -23.59 -5.63 25.38
N THR A 292 -23.58 -5.26 26.67
CA THR A 292 -24.55 -5.77 27.65
C THR A 292 -25.99 -5.27 27.37
N SER A 293 -26.14 -4.10 26.74
CA SER A 293 -27.45 -3.61 26.26
C SER A 293 -28.07 -4.52 25.21
N LEU A 294 -27.26 -5.21 24.42
CA LEU A 294 -27.71 -6.21 23.45
C LEU A 294 -28.08 -7.54 24.12
N GLY A 295 -27.76 -7.74 25.40
CA GLY A 295 -27.92 -9.02 26.10
C GLY A 295 -26.73 -9.95 25.93
N LEU A 296 -25.59 -9.44 25.46
CA LEU A 296 -24.34 -10.17 25.41
C LEU A 296 -23.67 -10.22 26.79
N LEU A 297 -22.59 -10.98 26.90
CA LEU A 297 -21.92 -11.29 28.16
C LEU A 297 -21.20 -10.05 28.72
N SER A 298 -21.26 -9.86 30.04
CA SER A 298 -20.41 -8.86 30.71
C SER A 298 -18.95 -9.33 30.71
N THR A 299 -18.01 -8.39 30.74
CA THR A 299 -16.60 -8.75 30.88
C THR A 299 -16.29 -9.23 32.30
N PRO A 300 -15.42 -10.23 32.49
CA PRO A 300 -15.08 -10.74 33.81
C PRO A 300 -14.28 -9.69 34.63
N PRO A 301 -14.32 -9.72 35.97
CA PRO A 301 -13.54 -8.79 36.81
C PRO A 301 -12.03 -8.77 36.49
N GLU A 302 -11.48 -9.93 36.11
CA GLU A 302 -10.08 -10.12 35.71
C GLU A 302 -9.71 -9.26 34.50
N PHE A 303 -10.65 -9.06 33.55
CA PHE A 303 -10.43 -8.19 32.38
C PHE A 303 -10.07 -6.77 32.80
N TRP A 304 -10.80 -6.20 33.76
CA TRP A 304 -10.57 -4.84 34.25
C TRP A 304 -9.30 -4.71 35.08
N LYS A 305 -8.88 -5.80 35.73
CA LYS A 305 -7.67 -5.85 36.55
C LYS A 305 -6.41 -5.99 35.71
N ASN A 306 -6.46 -6.81 34.67
CA ASN A 306 -5.27 -7.26 33.94
C ASN A 306 -5.04 -6.54 32.60
N SER A 307 -6.06 -5.86 32.04
CA SER A 307 -5.92 -5.11 30.78
C SER A 307 -5.06 -3.86 30.93
N MET A 308 -4.30 -3.54 29.88
CA MET A 308 -3.56 -2.27 29.76
C MET A 308 -4.41 -1.29 28.96
N MET A 309 -5.24 -0.51 29.67
CA MET A 309 -6.19 0.45 29.08
C MET A 309 -5.58 1.83 28.80
N GLU A 310 -4.41 2.11 29.36
CA GLU A 310 -3.66 3.36 29.20
C GLU A 310 -2.16 3.07 29.18
N ARG A 311 -1.37 4.01 28.65
CA ARG A 311 0.08 3.87 28.62
C ARG A 311 0.63 3.94 30.05
N PRO A 312 1.44 2.96 30.50
CA PRO A 312 2.10 3.04 31.80
C PRO A 312 3.01 4.27 31.91
N THR A 313 2.99 4.92 33.07
CA THR A 313 3.81 6.11 33.38
C THR A 313 5.07 5.80 34.19
N ASP A 314 5.36 4.52 34.40
CA ASP A 314 6.49 4.02 35.20
C ASP A 314 7.78 3.80 34.39
N GLY A 315 7.83 4.34 33.16
CA GLY A 315 9.02 4.31 32.30
C GLY A 315 9.20 3.03 31.49
N ARG A 316 8.28 2.05 31.58
CA ARG A 316 8.35 0.84 30.75
C ARG A 316 8.04 1.14 29.28
N GLU A 317 8.81 0.52 28.38
CA GLU A 317 8.49 0.50 26.95
C GLU A 317 7.40 -0.55 26.66
N VAL A 318 6.41 -0.19 25.85
CA VAL A 318 5.25 -1.04 25.52
C VAL A 318 4.90 -0.94 24.04
N GLU A 319 4.28 -1.98 23.50
CA GLU A 319 3.69 -1.97 22.17
C GLU A 319 2.32 -1.27 22.25
N CYS A 320 2.16 -0.07 21.68
CA CYS A 320 0.92 0.69 21.83
C CYS A 320 -0.21 0.28 20.87
N HIS A 321 0.07 -0.49 19.82
CA HIS A 321 -0.96 -0.93 18.86
C HIS A 321 -2.09 -1.70 19.57
N ALA A 322 -3.33 -1.32 19.29
CA ALA A 322 -4.52 -1.88 19.94
C ALA A 322 -4.67 -3.37 19.60
N SER A 323 -4.93 -4.20 20.62
CA SER A 323 -5.14 -5.65 20.44
C SER A 323 -5.95 -6.26 21.58
N ALA A 324 -6.73 -7.29 21.26
CA ALA A 324 -7.48 -8.11 22.20
C ALA A 324 -6.85 -9.51 22.31
N TRP A 325 -6.86 -10.09 23.52
CA TRP A 325 -6.11 -11.30 23.87
C TRP A 325 -7.01 -12.32 24.58
N ASP A 326 -7.07 -13.54 24.06
CA ASP A 326 -7.60 -14.74 24.73
C ASP A 326 -6.42 -15.55 25.29
N PHE A 327 -6.42 -15.83 26.60
CA PHE A 327 -5.38 -16.61 27.26
C PHE A 327 -5.66 -18.11 27.27
N TYR A 328 -6.69 -18.56 26.53
CA TYR A 328 -7.07 -19.94 26.28
C TYR A 328 -7.51 -20.77 27.50
N ASN A 329 -7.63 -20.15 28.67
CA ASN A 329 -8.14 -20.77 29.89
C ASN A 329 -9.67 -20.59 30.09
N GLY A 330 -10.33 -19.79 29.25
CA GLY A 330 -11.78 -19.53 29.33
C GLY A 330 -12.20 -18.52 30.42
N GLU A 331 -11.23 -17.87 31.07
CA GLU A 331 -11.42 -16.96 32.19
C GLU A 331 -10.72 -15.61 31.97
N ASP A 332 -9.50 -15.62 31.44
CA ASP A 332 -8.66 -14.45 31.28
C ASP A 332 -8.67 -13.91 29.85
N PHE A 333 -9.20 -12.70 29.71
CA PHE A 333 -9.31 -11.96 28.46
C PHE A 333 -8.84 -10.54 28.71
N ARG A 334 -8.06 -9.97 27.81
CA ARG A 334 -7.44 -8.66 28.03
C ARG A 334 -7.42 -7.81 26.77
N ILE A 335 -7.44 -6.48 26.95
CA ILE A 335 -7.12 -5.52 25.90
C ILE A 335 -5.82 -4.80 26.25
N LYS A 336 -4.97 -4.59 25.24
CA LYS A 336 -3.78 -3.74 25.30
C LYS A 336 -3.97 -2.56 24.34
N LYS A 337 -4.07 -1.34 24.86
CA LYS A 337 -4.16 -0.10 24.09
C LYS A 337 -3.62 1.09 24.90
N CYS A 338 -2.77 1.91 24.29
CA CYS A 338 -2.41 3.22 24.81
C CYS A 338 -3.53 4.20 24.46
N THR A 339 -4.57 4.28 25.30
CA THR A 339 -5.79 5.02 24.98
C THR A 339 -5.64 6.51 25.21
N GLU A 340 -5.95 7.29 24.18
CA GLU A 340 -6.16 8.73 24.25
C GLU A 340 -7.66 9.07 24.24
N VAL A 341 -8.03 10.20 24.82
CA VAL A 341 -9.45 10.62 24.88
C VAL A 341 -9.82 11.31 23.56
N THR A 342 -10.14 10.49 22.56
CA THR A 342 -10.64 10.89 21.23
C THR A 342 -11.77 9.97 20.74
N ILE A 343 -12.52 10.38 19.72
CA ILE A 343 -13.57 9.56 19.09
C ILE A 343 -12.98 8.34 18.36
N GLU A 344 -11.83 8.49 17.71
CA GLU A 344 -11.12 7.40 17.02
C GLU A 344 -10.75 6.30 18.03
N ASP A 345 -10.21 6.69 19.18
CA ASP A 345 -9.85 5.77 20.25
C ASP A 345 -11.06 5.16 20.95
N LEU A 346 -12.17 5.90 21.05
CA LEU A 346 -13.45 5.36 21.51
C LEU A 346 -13.92 4.24 20.57
N LEU A 347 -14.01 4.50 19.26
CA LEU A 347 -14.44 3.50 18.28
C LEU A 347 -13.47 2.32 18.20
N SER A 348 -12.16 2.56 18.35
CA SER A 348 -11.14 1.53 18.50
C SER A 348 -11.43 0.61 19.69
N ILE A 349 -11.82 1.15 20.85
CA ILE A 349 -12.23 0.35 22.02
C ILE A 349 -13.48 -0.48 21.73
N PHE A 350 -14.49 0.09 21.06
CA PHE A 350 -15.68 -0.67 20.65
C PHE A 350 -15.31 -1.86 19.75
N HIS A 351 -14.41 -1.65 18.79
CA HIS A 351 -13.90 -2.71 17.93
C HIS A 351 -13.17 -3.80 18.75
N GLN A 352 -12.24 -3.42 19.63
CA GLN A 352 -11.50 -4.38 20.46
C GLN A 352 -12.40 -5.14 21.44
N MET A 353 -13.43 -4.49 21.99
CA MET A 353 -14.43 -5.14 22.83
C MET A 353 -15.31 -6.12 22.03
N GLY A 354 -15.47 -5.93 20.72
CA GLY A 354 -16.09 -6.90 19.83
C GLY A 354 -15.30 -8.21 19.75
N HIS A 355 -13.96 -8.13 19.68
CA HIS A 355 -13.09 -9.31 19.79
C HIS A 355 -13.25 -10.02 21.13
N ILE A 356 -13.26 -9.28 22.24
CA ILE A 356 -13.50 -9.84 23.58
C ILE A 356 -14.86 -10.54 23.65
N GLN A 357 -15.92 -9.98 23.06
CA GLN A 357 -17.21 -10.65 22.99
C GLN A 357 -17.14 -11.95 22.18
N TYR A 358 -16.43 -11.96 21.06
CA TYR A 358 -16.20 -13.21 20.31
C TYR A 358 -15.54 -14.26 21.22
N PHE A 359 -14.50 -13.86 21.96
CA PHE A 359 -13.77 -14.73 22.88
C PHE A 359 -14.68 -15.33 23.95
N LEU A 360 -15.48 -14.48 24.59
CA LEU A 360 -16.42 -14.89 25.63
C LEU A 360 -17.48 -15.86 25.11
N GLN A 361 -17.94 -15.71 23.87
CA GLN A 361 -19.02 -16.53 23.30
C GLN A 361 -18.54 -17.94 22.94
N TYR A 362 -17.34 -18.08 22.36
CA TYR A 362 -16.83 -19.39 21.96
C TYR A 362 -15.94 -20.07 23.00
N LYS A 363 -15.78 -19.49 24.20
CA LYS A 363 -14.83 -19.99 25.22
C LYS A 363 -15.06 -21.44 25.66
N ASN A 364 -16.28 -21.96 25.47
CA ASN A 364 -16.63 -23.34 25.80
C ASN A 364 -16.38 -24.33 24.64
N LEU A 365 -15.96 -23.86 23.46
CA LEU A 365 -15.52 -24.72 22.38
C LEU A 365 -14.11 -25.27 22.66
N SER A 366 -13.76 -26.34 21.94
CA SER A 366 -12.37 -26.79 21.81
C SER A 366 -11.48 -25.63 21.38
N VAL A 367 -10.26 -25.53 21.92
CA VAL A 367 -9.30 -24.48 21.54
C VAL A 367 -9.03 -24.44 20.02
N ILE A 368 -9.21 -25.56 19.30
CA ILE A 368 -9.09 -25.62 17.84
C ILE A 368 -10.13 -24.73 17.15
N PHE A 369 -11.32 -24.58 17.76
CA PHE A 369 -12.43 -23.81 17.22
C PHE A 369 -12.58 -22.41 17.81
N ARG A 370 -11.73 -22.01 18.77
CA ARG A 370 -11.71 -20.66 19.38
C ARG A 370 -11.03 -19.63 18.47
N THR A 371 -11.67 -19.39 17.34
CA THR A 371 -11.40 -18.33 16.37
C THR A 371 -12.70 -18.09 15.60
N GLY A 372 -12.83 -16.96 14.91
CA GLY A 372 -13.97 -16.67 14.07
C GLY A 372 -14.11 -17.66 12.91
N ALA A 373 -15.29 -17.67 12.28
CA ALA A 373 -15.60 -18.63 11.22
C ALA A 373 -14.57 -18.61 10.08
N ASN A 374 -14.04 -17.43 9.78
CA ASN A 374 -12.78 -17.20 9.08
C ASN A 374 -12.15 -15.89 9.65
N PRO A 375 -10.91 -15.52 9.27
CA PRO A 375 -10.23 -14.35 9.82
C PRO A 375 -10.97 -13.02 9.63
N ALA A 376 -11.84 -12.89 8.62
CA ALA A 376 -12.60 -11.67 8.38
C ALA A 376 -13.83 -11.53 9.29
N PHE A 377 -14.38 -12.64 9.81
CA PHE A 377 -15.51 -12.59 10.74
C PHE A 377 -15.13 -11.93 12.07
N GLU A 378 -13.93 -12.20 12.59
CA GLU A 378 -13.45 -11.57 13.83
C GLU A 378 -13.41 -10.04 13.68
N GLU A 379 -12.77 -9.56 12.62
CA GLU A 379 -12.66 -8.13 12.31
C GLU A 379 -14.03 -7.48 12.03
N ALA A 380 -14.94 -8.20 11.35
CA ALA A 380 -16.27 -7.68 11.00
C ALA A 380 -17.17 -7.50 12.22
N VAL A 381 -17.05 -8.37 13.22
CA VAL A 381 -17.82 -8.27 14.48
C VAL A 381 -17.39 -7.07 15.31
N GLY A 382 -16.08 -6.79 15.39
CA GLY A 382 -15.60 -5.55 15.99
C GLY A 382 -16.15 -4.33 15.27
N SER A 383 -16.11 -4.36 13.94
CA SER A 383 -16.41 -3.19 13.09
C SER A 383 -17.91 -2.94 12.89
N VAL A 384 -18.77 -3.95 12.95
CA VAL A 384 -20.23 -3.74 12.83
C VAL A 384 -20.79 -2.93 14.01
N ILE A 385 -20.18 -3.10 15.19
CA ILE A 385 -20.61 -2.40 16.40
C ILE A 385 -20.21 -0.93 16.33
N THR A 386 -19.06 -0.60 15.74
CA THR A 386 -18.62 0.80 15.62
C THR A 386 -19.61 1.62 14.78
N LEU A 387 -20.24 1.04 13.75
CA LEU A 387 -21.28 1.70 12.93
C LEU A 387 -22.48 2.18 13.76
N SER A 388 -22.93 1.39 14.74
CA SER A 388 -24.00 1.82 15.64
C SER A 388 -23.49 2.71 16.77
N ALA A 389 -22.27 2.47 17.27
CA ALA A 389 -21.65 3.28 18.31
C ALA A 389 -21.41 4.73 17.87
N SER A 390 -21.06 4.94 16.59
CA SER A 390 -20.87 6.25 15.97
C SER A 390 -22.14 6.87 15.39
N SER A 391 -23.28 6.17 15.45
CA SER A 391 -24.54 6.69 14.92
C SER A 391 -24.98 7.95 15.66
N HIS A 392 -25.60 8.90 14.95
CA HIS A 392 -26.10 10.16 15.52
C HIS A 392 -26.98 9.93 16.75
N SER A 393 -27.92 8.99 16.65
CA SER A 393 -28.84 8.66 17.74
C SER A 393 -28.10 8.17 19.00
N GLN A 394 -27.03 7.38 18.83
CA GLN A 394 -26.23 6.88 19.93
C GLN A 394 -25.43 8.00 20.58
N LEU A 395 -24.69 8.78 19.78
CA LEU A 395 -23.86 9.86 20.29
C LEU A 395 -24.73 10.92 21.01
N LEU A 396 -25.91 11.24 20.47
CA LEU A 396 -26.89 12.10 21.14
C LEU A 396 -27.34 11.53 22.50
N THR A 397 -27.74 10.25 22.54
CA THR A 397 -28.18 9.57 23.77
C THR A 397 -27.10 9.56 24.86
N ARG A 398 -25.83 9.58 24.45
CA ARG A 398 -24.67 9.65 25.36
C ARG A 398 -24.24 11.07 25.71
N GLY A 399 -24.96 12.08 25.24
CA GLY A 399 -24.62 13.49 25.45
C GLY A 399 -23.33 13.90 24.75
N LEU A 400 -22.98 13.22 23.65
CA LEU A 400 -21.82 13.52 22.81
C LEU A 400 -22.18 14.35 21.56
N LEU A 401 -23.46 14.69 21.40
CA LEU A 401 -23.99 15.63 20.40
C LEU A 401 -25.05 16.51 21.06
N SER A 402 -25.27 17.71 20.52
CA SER A 402 -26.23 18.68 21.04
C SER A 402 -27.56 18.69 20.29
N ARG A 403 -27.56 18.36 18.99
CA ARG A 403 -28.77 18.44 18.14
C ARG A 403 -29.46 17.10 17.97
N GLN A 404 -30.80 17.11 18.09
CA GLN A 404 -31.60 15.89 17.97
C GLN A 404 -31.78 15.39 16.54
N HIS A 405 -31.89 16.29 15.56
CA HIS A 405 -32.13 15.95 14.16
C HIS A 405 -30.95 16.41 13.31
N GLN A 406 -30.57 15.57 12.35
CA GLN A 406 -29.67 15.94 11.25
C GLN A 406 -30.52 16.33 10.06
N ASP A 407 -30.21 17.47 9.45
CA ASP A 407 -30.74 17.79 8.13
C ASP A 407 -30.00 17.00 7.02
N GLU A 408 -30.47 17.10 5.78
CA GLU A 408 -29.89 16.35 4.66
C GLU A 408 -28.44 16.74 4.37
N GLU A 409 -28.06 18.00 4.63
CA GLU A 409 -26.69 18.49 4.40
C GLU A 409 -25.73 17.97 5.49
N GLU A 410 -26.16 18.00 6.75
CA GLU A 410 -25.44 17.41 7.88
C GLU A 410 -25.27 15.88 7.70
N GLU A 411 -26.30 15.20 7.19
CA GLU A 411 -26.22 13.77 6.86
C GLU A 411 -25.16 13.49 5.80
N VAL A 412 -25.11 14.28 4.72
CA VAL A 412 -24.09 14.14 3.68
C VAL A 412 -22.69 14.40 4.25
N ASN A 413 -22.52 15.38 5.13
CA ASN A 413 -21.26 15.65 5.82
C ASN A 413 -20.79 14.45 6.67
N VAL A 414 -21.71 13.83 7.42
CA VAL A 414 -21.39 12.63 8.22
C VAL A 414 -21.12 11.41 7.34
N LEU A 415 -21.89 11.18 6.28
CA LEU A 415 -21.59 10.09 5.35
C LEU A 415 -20.24 10.29 4.66
N MET A 416 -19.87 11.54 4.33
CA MET A 416 -18.55 11.86 3.79
C MET A 416 -17.44 11.47 4.77
N SER A 417 -17.54 11.81 6.05
CA SER A 417 -16.51 11.46 7.03
C SER A 417 -16.32 9.94 7.14
N ILE A 418 -17.43 9.19 7.17
CA ILE A 418 -17.39 7.72 7.20
C ILE A 418 -16.83 7.16 5.87
N ALA A 419 -17.14 7.76 4.72
CA ALA A 419 -16.62 7.32 3.43
C ALA A 419 -15.11 7.56 3.29
N LEU A 420 -14.60 8.68 3.79
CA LEU A 420 -13.15 8.95 3.82
C LEU A 420 -12.38 7.94 4.66
N GLU A 421 -13.01 7.33 5.67
CA GLU A 421 -12.41 6.25 6.45
C GLU A 421 -12.58 4.88 5.76
N MET A 422 -13.82 4.54 5.38
CA MET A 422 -14.20 3.17 4.98
C MET A 422 -14.05 2.94 3.48
N VAL A 423 -14.54 3.86 2.64
CA VAL A 423 -14.51 3.72 1.18
C VAL A 423 -13.10 3.93 0.65
N ALA A 424 -12.36 4.91 1.19
CA ALA A 424 -10.96 5.14 0.84
C ALA A 424 -10.06 3.93 1.13
N PHE A 425 -10.43 3.15 2.15
CA PHE A 425 -9.69 1.97 2.59
C PHE A 425 -9.87 0.75 1.68
N ILE A 426 -11.00 0.62 0.96
CA ILE A 426 -11.33 -0.51 0.08
C ILE A 426 -10.15 -0.91 -0.84
N PRO A 427 -9.64 -0.02 -1.71
CA PRO A 427 -8.55 -0.39 -2.62
C PRO A 427 -7.23 -0.67 -1.91
N PHE A 428 -6.95 0.01 -0.79
CA PHE A 428 -5.73 -0.25 -0.01
C PHE A 428 -5.77 -1.63 0.64
N ALA A 429 -6.89 -1.97 1.28
CA ALA A 429 -7.12 -3.27 1.91
C ALA A 429 -7.00 -4.42 0.89
N TYR A 430 -7.42 -4.18 -0.35
CA TYR A 430 -7.30 -5.13 -1.43
C TYR A 430 -5.85 -5.32 -1.92
N LEU A 431 -5.17 -4.22 -2.28
CA LEU A 431 -3.89 -4.31 -2.98
C LEU A 431 -2.73 -4.84 -2.12
N VAL A 432 -2.80 -4.68 -0.79
CA VAL A 432 -1.71 -5.07 0.13
C VAL A 432 -1.44 -6.57 0.07
N ASP A 433 -2.50 -7.38 0.10
CA ASP A 433 -2.35 -8.84 -0.02
C ASP A 433 -2.23 -9.31 -1.46
N LEU A 434 -2.82 -8.59 -2.42
CA LEU A 434 -2.55 -8.88 -3.83
C LEU A 434 -1.05 -8.75 -4.16
N PHE A 435 -0.39 -7.72 -3.65
CA PHE A 435 1.06 -7.56 -3.72
C PHE A 435 1.78 -8.76 -3.09
N ARG A 436 1.46 -9.09 -1.83
CA ARG A 436 2.13 -10.19 -1.11
C ARG A 436 1.91 -11.55 -1.74
N TRP A 437 0.72 -11.83 -2.25
CA TRP A 437 0.42 -13.09 -2.94
C TRP A 437 1.29 -13.24 -4.18
N LYS A 438 1.42 -12.18 -4.98
CA LYS A 438 2.30 -12.15 -6.15
C LYS A 438 3.79 -12.21 -5.79
N VAL A 439 4.19 -11.71 -4.63
CA VAL A 439 5.56 -11.90 -4.11
C VAL A 439 5.79 -13.36 -3.70
N PHE A 440 4.83 -13.98 -3.01
CA PHE A 440 4.96 -15.36 -2.53
C PHE A 440 4.92 -16.37 -3.68
N ASP A 441 4.10 -16.16 -4.70
CA ASP A 441 4.03 -17.06 -5.86
C ASP A 441 5.19 -16.87 -6.86
N GLY A 442 5.98 -15.81 -6.70
CA GLY A 442 7.16 -15.48 -7.51
C GLY A 442 6.89 -14.60 -8.73
N THR A 443 5.65 -14.16 -8.96
CA THR A 443 5.28 -13.22 -10.03
C THR A 443 6.01 -11.88 -9.87
N ILE A 444 6.06 -11.36 -8.64
CA ILE A 444 6.84 -10.16 -8.30
C ILE A 444 8.17 -10.61 -7.69
N GLN A 445 9.26 -10.30 -8.37
CA GLN A 445 10.61 -10.61 -7.94
C GLN A 445 11.23 -9.44 -7.17
N LYS A 446 12.27 -9.72 -6.37
CA LYS A 446 12.97 -8.72 -5.54
C LYS A 446 13.45 -7.49 -6.31
N ALA A 447 13.84 -7.68 -7.57
CA ALA A 447 14.33 -6.61 -8.43
C ALA A 447 13.28 -5.55 -8.79
N VAL A 448 11.99 -5.81 -8.53
CA VAL A 448 10.86 -4.94 -8.88
C VAL A 448 9.82 -4.82 -7.76
N TYR A 449 10.22 -5.06 -6.50
CA TYR A 449 9.28 -5.03 -5.37
C TYR A 449 8.62 -3.65 -5.22
N ASN A 450 9.42 -2.58 -5.28
CA ASN A 450 8.91 -1.26 -5.02
C ASN A 450 8.14 -0.71 -6.23
N GLN A 451 8.62 -0.99 -7.44
CA GLN A 451 7.94 -0.68 -8.68
C GLN A 451 6.54 -1.31 -8.74
N GLU A 452 6.42 -2.61 -8.50
CA GLU A 452 5.14 -3.31 -8.56
C GLU A 452 4.18 -2.87 -7.44
N TRP A 453 4.71 -2.52 -6.26
CA TRP A 453 3.92 -1.88 -5.22
C TRP A 453 3.27 -0.59 -5.71
N TRP A 454 4.03 0.28 -6.37
CA TRP A 454 3.51 1.54 -6.91
C TRP A 454 2.59 1.36 -8.12
N ASN A 455 2.84 0.36 -8.96
CA ASN A 455 1.93 -0.03 -10.04
C ASN A 455 0.54 -0.42 -9.47
N LEU A 456 0.51 -1.19 -8.39
CA LEU A 456 -0.74 -1.56 -7.71
C LEU A 456 -1.41 -0.36 -7.02
N ARG A 457 -0.63 0.51 -6.35
CA ARG A 457 -1.14 1.76 -5.74
C ARG A 457 -1.78 2.67 -6.80
N LEU A 458 -1.15 2.82 -7.95
CA LEU A 458 -1.69 3.60 -9.07
C LEU A 458 -2.93 2.93 -9.66
N LYS A 459 -2.89 1.62 -9.93
CA LYS A 459 -4.00 0.88 -10.53
C LYS A 459 -5.27 0.89 -9.67
N TYR A 460 -5.13 0.64 -8.37
CA TYR A 460 -6.29 0.41 -7.50
C TYR A 460 -6.72 1.65 -6.71
N GLN A 461 -5.78 2.50 -6.28
CA GLN A 461 -6.09 3.72 -5.52
C GLN A 461 -5.97 5.01 -6.34
N GLY A 462 -5.34 4.98 -7.51
CA GLY A 462 -5.07 6.23 -8.24
C GLY A 462 -4.19 7.16 -7.45
N LEU A 463 -3.16 6.62 -6.81
CA LEU A 463 -2.18 7.35 -6.03
C LEU A 463 -0.79 7.22 -6.66
N CYS A 464 -0.03 8.32 -6.59
CA CYS A 464 1.37 8.37 -7.00
C CYS A 464 2.28 8.59 -5.80
N PRO A 465 3.54 8.11 -5.83
CA PRO A 465 4.52 8.60 -4.88
C PRO A 465 4.77 10.09 -5.16
N PRO A 466 5.03 10.91 -4.13
CA PRO A 466 5.31 12.33 -4.35
C PRO A 466 6.72 12.62 -4.84
N ILE A 467 7.62 11.64 -4.74
CA ILE A 467 9.00 11.69 -5.23
C ILE A 467 9.29 10.41 -6.00
N PRO A 468 10.21 10.43 -6.97
CA PRO A 468 10.66 9.22 -7.66
C PRO A 468 11.18 8.20 -6.64
N ARG A 469 10.83 6.93 -6.86
CA ARG A 469 11.28 5.82 -6.02
C ARG A 469 12.20 4.91 -6.81
N THR A 470 13.12 4.29 -6.11
CA THR A 470 14.09 3.34 -6.65
C THR A 470 13.85 1.96 -6.06
N GLU A 471 14.62 0.97 -6.52
CA GLU A 471 14.64 -0.36 -5.91
C GLU A 471 15.66 -0.47 -4.78
N ASP A 472 16.24 0.63 -4.30
CA ASP A 472 16.84 0.64 -2.95
C ASP A 472 15.75 0.86 -1.89
N ASP A 473 14.62 1.47 -2.29
CA ASP A 473 13.46 1.66 -1.45
C ASP A 473 12.66 0.36 -1.24
N PHE A 474 11.90 0.32 -0.15
CA PHE A 474 10.91 -0.73 0.11
C PHE A 474 9.74 -0.17 0.91
N ASP A 475 8.96 0.66 0.23
CA ASP A 475 7.77 1.34 0.77
C ASP A 475 6.72 0.40 1.38
N PRO A 476 6.44 -0.82 0.85
CA PRO A 476 5.53 -1.75 1.55
C PRO A 476 6.06 -2.15 2.93
N GLY A 477 7.39 -2.24 3.13
CA GLY A 477 7.98 -2.52 4.43
C GLY A 477 7.75 -1.44 5.48
N ALA A 478 7.38 -0.22 5.06
CA ALA A 478 6.99 0.84 5.99
C ALA A 478 5.57 0.65 6.55
N LYS A 479 4.84 -0.42 6.17
CA LYS A 479 3.54 -0.78 6.73
C LYS A 479 3.68 -1.93 7.75
N PHE A 480 3.18 -1.69 8.96
CA PHE A 480 3.23 -2.64 10.08
C PHE A 480 2.87 -4.08 9.69
N HIS A 481 1.74 -4.30 9.02
CA HIS A 481 1.26 -5.64 8.64
C HIS A 481 2.19 -6.39 7.68
N ILE A 482 2.95 -5.68 6.85
CA ILE A 482 3.99 -6.28 6.00
C ILE A 482 5.11 -6.76 6.90
N SER A 483 5.69 -5.88 7.72
CA SER A 483 6.83 -6.15 8.61
C SER A 483 6.55 -7.23 9.65
N ALA A 484 5.34 -7.22 10.21
CA ALA A 484 4.89 -8.19 11.20
C ALA A 484 4.30 -9.48 10.59
N SER A 485 4.33 -9.64 9.25
CA SER A 485 3.82 -10.85 8.56
C SER A 485 2.35 -11.17 8.88
N MET A 486 1.50 -10.14 8.99
CA MET A 486 0.07 -10.30 9.28
C MET A 486 -0.76 -10.22 7.99
N PRO A 487 -1.55 -11.25 7.61
CA PRO A 487 -2.44 -11.20 6.45
C PRO A 487 -3.40 -10.00 6.48
N TYR A 488 -3.64 -9.36 5.33
CA TYR A 488 -4.40 -8.10 5.23
C TYR A 488 -5.78 -8.24 4.59
N ILE A 489 -6.00 -9.28 3.78
CA ILE A 489 -7.28 -9.49 3.06
C ILE A 489 -8.46 -9.65 4.03
N ARG A 490 -8.19 -10.00 5.30
CA ARG A 490 -9.16 -10.01 6.39
C ARG A 490 -9.89 -8.67 6.52
N TYR A 491 -9.19 -7.55 6.33
CA TYR A 491 -9.75 -6.22 6.47
C TYR A 491 -10.66 -5.85 5.29
N PHE A 492 -10.30 -6.26 4.07
CA PHE A 492 -11.15 -6.07 2.90
C PHE A 492 -12.47 -6.85 3.03
N PHE A 493 -12.39 -8.15 3.34
CA PHE A 493 -13.58 -8.96 3.54
C PHE A 493 -14.41 -8.48 4.73
N SER A 494 -13.75 -8.10 5.83
CA SER A 494 -14.40 -7.55 7.02
C SER A 494 -15.20 -6.31 6.68
N LEU A 495 -14.64 -5.41 5.88
CA LEU A 495 -15.29 -4.18 5.47
C LEU A 495 -16.59 -4.46 4.70
N VAL A 496 -16.65 -5.49 3.86
CA VAL A 496 -17.92 -5.85 3.18
C VAL A 496 -18.88 -6.54 4.14
N LEU A 497 -18.37 -7.51 4.91
CA LEU A 497 -19.16 -8.28 5.87
C LEU A 497 -19.79 -7.41 6.97
N GLN A 498 -19.09 -6.38 7.46
CA GLN A 498 -19.60 -5.55 8.54
C GLN A 498 -20.89 -4.83 8.14
N PHE A 499 -21.04 -4.39 6.88
CA PHE A 499 -22.28 -3.77 6.41
C PHE A 499 -23.38 -4.79 6.19
N GLN A 500 -23.04 -5.99 5.70
CA GLN A 500 -24.00 -7.09 5.56
C GLN A 500 -24.54 -7.54 6.94
N PHE A 501 -23.67 -7.61 7.95
CA PHE A 501 -24.07 -7.84 9.35
C PHE A 501 -24.89 -6.68 9.89
N HIS A 502 -24.48 -5.43 9.61
CA HIS A 502 -25.21 -4.26 10.05
C HIS A 502 -26.65 -4.27 9.53
N GLU A 503 -26.86 -4.50 8.23
CA GLU A 503 -28.21 -4.61 7.64
C GLU A 503 -29.05 -5.70 8.31
N ALA A 504 -28.47 -6.89 8.53
CA ALA A 504 -29.16 -7.99 9.19
C ALA A 504 -29.53 -7.68 10.66
N LEU A 505 -28.61 -7.10 11.42
CA LEU A 505 -28.82 -6.72 12.82
C LEU A 505 -29.84 -5.58 12.94
N CYS A 506 -29.81 -4.61 12.03
CA CYS A 506 -30.80 -3.53 11.95
C CYS A 506 -32.20 -4.05 11.63
N LYS A 507 -32.30 -5.03 10.72
CA LYS A 507 -33.57 -5.71 10.44
C LYS A 507 -34.05 -6.47 11.68
N ALA A 508 -33.17 -7.16 12.39
CA ALA A 508 -33.50 -7.87 13.63
C ALA A 508 -33.89 -6.92 14.77
N SER A 509 -33.35 -5.70 14.79
CA SER A 509 -33.73 -4.65 15.74
C SER A 509 -35.04 -3.95 15.41
N GLY A 510 -35.65 -4.25 14.27
CA GLY A 510 -36.88 -3.60 13.81
C GLY A 510 -36.66 -2.18 13.29
N HIS A 511 -35.44 -1.83 12.88
CA HIS A 511 -35.14 -0.52 12.30
C HIS A 511 -35.91 -0.32 10.98
N VAL A 512 -36.44 0.89 10.79
CA VAL A 512 -37.11 1.33 9.57
C VAL A 512 -36.50 2.66 9.13
N GLY A 513 -36.19 2.79 7.85
CA GLY A 513 -35.57 3.97 7.25
C GLY A 513 -34.18 3.70 6.69
N PRO A 514 -33.40 4.76 6.40
CA PRO A 514 -32.05 4.61 5.84
C PRO A 514 -31.14 3.79 6.76
N LEU A 515 -30.33 2.92 6.15
CA LEU A 515 -29.48 1.98 6.90
C LEU A 515 -28.45 2.71 7.77
N HIS A 516 -27.87 3.81 7.29
CA HIS A 516 -26.86 4.58 8.03
C HIS A 516 -27.39 5.27 9.30
N ARG A 517 -28.72 5.37 9.47
CA ARG A 517 -29.35 5.90 10.69
C ARG A 517 -29.60 4.83 11.74
N CYS A 518 -29.33 3.56 11.43
CA CYS A 518 -29.61 2.45 12.32
C CYS A 518 -28.70 2.45 13.56
N ASN A 519 -29.31 2.21 14.71
CA ASN A 519 -28.62 1.96 15.96
C ASN A 519 -29.23 0.72 16.63
N ILE A 520 -28.41 -0.32 16.82
CA ILE A 520 -28.86 -1.58 17.44
C ILE A 520 -28.82 -1.56 18.97
N TYR A 521 -28.38 -0.48 19.61
CA TYR A 521 -28.32 -0.34 21.07
C TYR A 521 -29.66 -0.72 21.72
N ASN A 522 -29.62 -1.43 22.85
CA ASN A 522 -30.78 -2.02 23.56
C ASN A 522 -31.58 -3.10 22.79
N SER A 523 -31.20 -3.49 21.57
CA SER A 523 -31.90 -4.54 20.84
C SER A 523 -31.46 -5.93 21.27
N LYS A 524 -32.28 -6.59 22.11
CA LYS A 524 -32.05 -7.98 22.52
C LYS A 524 -32.18 -8.98 21.37
N ASN A 525 -33.00 -8.67 20.36
CA ASN A 525 -33.14 -9.53 19.18
C ASN A 525 -31.88 -9.51 18.32
N ALA A 526 -31.31 -8.32 18.06
CA ALA A 526 -30.04 -8.21 17.36
C ALA A 526 -28.90 -8.86 18.15
N GLY A 527 -28.86 -8.63 19.47
CA GLY A 527 -27.88 -9.28 20.35
C GLY A 527 -27.98 -10.79 20.36
N LYS A 528 -29.20 -11.35 20.36
CA LYS A 528 -29.42 -12.80 20.30
C LYS A 528 -28.91 -13.40 18.98
N LEU A 529 -29.22 -12.75 17.86
CA LEU A 529 -28.71 -13.15 16.55
C LEU A 529 -27.18 -13.15 16.50
N LEU A 530 -26.55 -12.11 17.05
CA LEU A 530 -25.09 -12.02 17.15
C LEU A 530 -24.53 -13.12 18.07
N GLU A 531 -25.09 -13.30 19.27
CA GLU A 531 -24.71 -14.35 20.23
C GLU A 531 -24.69 -15.75 19.58
N ASP A 532 -25.78 -16.11 18.88
CA ASP A 532 -25.95 -17.43 18.28
C ASP A 532 -24.91 -17.74 17.20
N VAL A 533 -24.40 -16.70 16.54
CA VAL A 533 -23.37 -16.79 15.49
C VAL A 533 -21.97 -16.82 16.10
N LEU A 534 -21.68 -15.97 17.08
CA LEU A 534 -20.37 -15.91 17.74
C LEU A 534 -20.04 -17.22 18.47
N LYS A 535 -21.04 -17.88 19.07
CA LYS A 535 -20.89 -19.18 19.75
C LYS A 535 -20.39 -20.31 18.86
N LEU A 536 -20.52 -20.18 17.54
CA LEU A 536 -20.08 -21.22 16.60
C LEU A 536 -18.56 -21.22 16.42
N GLY A 537 -17.87 -20.11 16.70
CA GLY A 537 -16.45 -19.97 16.41
C GLY A 537 -16.13 -20.41 14.99
N SER A 538 -15.11 -21.27 14.85
CA SER A 538 -14.78 -21.92 13.58
C SER A 538 -15.24 -23.37 13.49
N SER A 539 -16.20 -23.80 14.31
CA SER A 539 -16.72 -25.18 14.30
C SER A 539 -17.52 -25.54 13.05
N LYS A 540 -18.04 -24.53 12.34
CA LYS A 540 -18.78 -24.70 11.08
C LYS A 540 -18.11 -23.95 9.92
N PRO A 541 -18.34 -24.35 8.66
CA PRO A 541 -17.92 -23.58 7.50
C PRO A 541 -18.51 -22.17 7.54
N TRP A 542 -17.70 -21.17 7.20
CA TRP A 542 -18.13 -19.77 7.28
C TRP A 542 -19.37 -19.41 6.44
N PRO A 543 -19.70 -20.05 5.30
CA PRO A 543 -20.94 -19.75 4.57
C PRO A 543 -22.20 -20.12 5.38
N GLU A 544 -22.15 -21.19 6.18
CA GLU A 544 -23.26 -21.58 7.06
C GLU A 544 -23.42 -20.58 8.21
N VAL A 545 -22.29 -20.10 8.75
CA VAL A 545 -22.28 -19.06 9.78
C VAL A 545 -22.83 -17.75 9.22
N LEU A 546 -22.45 -17.37 7.99
CA LEU A 546 -22.98 -16.20 7.28
C LEU A 546 -24.49 -16.30 7.06
N GLN A 547 -24.97 -17.47 6.69
CA GLN A 547 -26.39 -17.70 6.46
C GLN A 547 -27.21 -17.57 7.74
N LYS A 548 -26.67 -17.98 8.89
CA LYS A 548 -27.36 -17.84 10.18
C LYS A 548 -27.58 -16.38 10.57
N ILE A 549 -26.64 -15.49 10.28
CA ILE A 549 -26.77 -14.06 10.60
C ILE A 549 -27.51 -13.27 9.52
N THR A 550 -27.21 -13.51 8.24
CA THR A 550 -27.71 -12.65 7.14
C THR A 550 -28.86 -13.28 6.34
N GLY A 551 -29.02 -14.60 6.41
CA GLY A 551 -29.88 -15.37 5.51
C GLY A 551 -29.22 -15.72 4.16
N GLU A 552 -28.02 -15.22 3.89
CA GLU A 552 -27.29 -15.45 2.63
C GLU A 552 -26.00 -16.26 2.88
N THR A 553 -25.57 -17.04 1.88
CA THR A 553 -24.33 -17.85 1.97
C THR A 553 -23.13 -17.18 1.32
N LYS A 554 -23.32 -16.01 0.67
CA LYS A 554 -22.28 -15.28 -0.04
C LYS A 554 -22.07 -13.91 0.57
N VAL A 555 -20.83 -13.42 0.46
CA VAL A 555 -20.48 -12.03 0.79
C VAL A 555 -21.01 -11.12 -0.33
N SER A 556 -21.62 -10.00 0.04
CA SER A 556 -22.32 -9.11 -0.89
C SER A 556 -22.03 -7.64 -0.59
N THR A 557 -21.73 -6.85 -1.63
CA THR A 557 -21.50 -5.40 -1.53
C THR A 557 -22.78 -4.58 -1.36
N LYS A 558 -23.96 -5.22 -1.55
CA LYS A 558 -25.26 -4.55 -1.58
C LYS A 558 -25.55 -3.71 -0.34
N ALA A 559 -25.24 -4.22 0.85
CA ALA A 559 -25.50 -3.51 2.11
C ALA A 559 -24.61 -2.26 2.24
N LEU A 560 -23.33 -2.36 1.87
CA LEU A 560 -22.40 -1.23 1.85
C LEU A 560 -22.87 -0.16 0.84
N MET A 561 -23.21 -0.57 -0.38
CA MET A 561 -23.74 0.35 -1.39
C MET A 561 -25.06 1.00 -0.97
N THR A 562 -25.92 0.27 -0.24
CA THR A 562 -27.17 0.81 0.31
C THR A 562 -26.91 1.83 1.42
N TYR A 563 -25.93 1.57 2.30
CA TYR A 563 -25.51 2.50 3.34
C TYR A 563 -25.07 3.86 2.78
N PHE A 564 -24.20 3.84 1.75
CA PHE A 564 -23.63 5.04 1.13
C PHE A 564 -24.44 5.60 -0.03
N LYS A 565 -25.61 5.04 -0.35
CA LYS A 565 -26.42 5.49 -1.49
C LYS A 565 -26.73 7.00 -1.50
N PRO A 566 -27.09 7.65 -0.37
CA PRO A 566 -27.32 9.09 -0.34
C PRO A 566 -26.06 9.89 -0.72
N LEU A 567 -24.90 9.52 -0.17
CA LEU A 567 -23.62 10.14 -0.49
C LEU A 567 -23.22 9.91 -1.94
N LEU A 568 -23.40 8.70 -2.47
CA LEU A 568 -23.08 8.38 -3.86
C LEU A 568 -23.89 9.26 -4.83
N ASN A 569 -25.20 9.38 -4.58
CA ASN A 569 -26.06 10.25 -5.39
C ASN A 569 -25.59 11.71 -5.36
N TRP A 570 -25.20 12.19 -4.18
CA TRP A 570 -24.66 13.53 -4.01
C TRP A 570 -23.32 13.72 -4.74
N LEU A 571 -22.37 12.80 -4.57
CA LEU A 571 -21.06 12.81 -5.23
C LEU A 571 -21.18 12.81 -6.74
N VAL A 572 -22.06 11.96 -7.31
CA VAL A 572 -22.29 11.91 -8.76
C VAL A 572 -22.83 13.24 -9.26
N THR A 573 -23.83 13.80 -8.58
CA THR A 573 -24.42 15.10 -8.94
C THR A 573 -23.35 16.20 -8.91
N GLU A 574 -22.53 16.18 -7.86
CA GLU A 574 -21.51 17.18 -7.62
C GLU A 574 -20.30 17.07 -8.57
N ASN A 575 -19.89 15.86 -8.94
CA ASN A 575 -18.84 15.62 -9.92
C ASN A 575 -19.32 16.03 -11.33
N VAL A 576 -20.56 15.69 -11.70
CA VAL A 576 -21.16 16.09 -12.99
C VAL A 576 -21.31 17.61 -13.08
N ARG A 577 -21.74 18.28 -11.99
CA ARG A 577 -21.90 19.73 -11.95
C ARG A 577 -20.60 20.49 -12.29
N HIS A 578 -19.45 19.95 -11.92
CA HIS A 578 -18.14 20.56 -12.19
C HIS A 578 -17.43 19.96 -13.42
N GLY A 579 -18.09 19.07 -14.17
CA GLY A 579 -17.51 18.48 -15.38
C GLY A 579 -16.30 17.58 -15.11
N GLU A 580 -16.28 16.92 -13.95
CA GLU A 580 -15.15 16.10 -13.53
C GLU A 580 -15.03 14.80 -14.33
N ILE A 581 -13.79 14.37 -14.53
CA ILE A 581 -13.49 13.09 -15.17
C ILE A 581 -13.21 12.06 -14.09
N LEU A 582 -14.02 11.00 -14.06
CA LEU A 582 -13.85 9.91 -13.09
C LEU A 582 -12.54 9.16 -13.32
N GLY A 583 -11.86 8.82 -12.22
CA GLY A 583 -10.59 8.11 -12.26
C GLY A 583 -9.44 8.99 -12.76
N TRP A 584 -8.34 8.37 -13.15
CA TRP A 584 -7.07 9.03 -13.49
C TRP A 584 -6.58 8.58 -14.87
N PRO A 585 -7.26 8.99 -15.97
CA PRO A 585 -6.85 8.62 -17.32
C PRO A 585 -5.43 9.10 -17.64
N ASP A 586 -5.00 10.21 -17.03
CA ASP A 586 -3.63 10.71 -17.15
C ASP A 586 -2.79 10.09 -16.01
N PHE A 587 -2.47 8.80 -16.16
CA PHE A 587 -1.87 7.97 -15.11
C PHE A 587 -0.39 8.26 -14.82
N SER A 588 0.25 9.18 -15.56
CA SER A 588 1.64 9.57 -15.35
C SER A 588 1.82 10.30 -14.02
N CYS A 589 2.76 9.83 -13.20
CA CYS A 589 3.16 10.53 -11.99
C CYS A 589 4.11 11.68 -12.39
N THR A 590 3.73 12.92 -12.10
CA THR A 590 4.56 14.12 -12.36
C THR A 590 5.47 14.40 -11.16
N PHE A 591 6.79 14.41 -11.37
CA PHE A 591 7.79 14.57 -10.30
C PHE A 591 8.61 15.86 -10.39
N ASP A 592 8.46 16.64 -11.47
CA ASP A 592 9.28 17.84 -11.71
C ASP A 592 8.45 19.13 -11.75
N LYS A 593 9.00 20.18 -11.13
CA LYS A 593 8.87 21.55 -11.66
C LYS A 593 9.66 21.58 -12.96
N GLU A 594 8.99 21.82 -14.08
CA GLU A 594 9.57 21.93 -15.41
C GLU A 594 10.97 22.59 -15.39
N THR A 595 12.01 21.79 -15.61
CA THR A 595 13.21 22.26 -16.31
C THR A 595 13.60 21.18 -17.30
N GLU A 596 12.88 21.10 -18.42
CA GLU A 596 13.35 20.36 -19.60
C GLU A 596 14.72 20.93 -19.99
N LYS A 597 15.81 20.28 -19.55
CA LYS A 597 17.16 20.57 -20.03
C LYS A 597 17.40 19.72 -21.27
N ALA A 598 17.68 20.37 -22.39
CA ALA A 598 18.06 19.72 -23.63
C ALA A 598 19.57 19.45 -23.63
N VAL A 599 19.98 18.23 -23.99
CA VAL A 599 21.40 17.88 -24.15
C VAL A 599 21.87 18.35 -25.53
N PHE A 600 22.80 19.31 -25.57
CA PHE A 600 23.40 19.83 -26.79
C PHE A 600 24.93 19.79 -26.70
N LEU A 601 25.59 19.06 -27.61
CA LEU A 601 27.05 18.84 -27.62
C LEU A 601 27.63 18.31 -26.29
N GLY A 602 26.87 17.48 -25.57
CA GLY A 602 27.28 16.91 -24.28
C GLY A 602 27.14 17.86 -23.10
N LEU A 603 26.54 19.04 -23.28
CA LEU A 603 26.17 19.98 -22.22
C LEU A 603 24.66 19.96 -22.00
N GLU A 604 24.23 20.02 -20.75
CA GLU A 604 22.82 20.24 -20.39
C GLU A 604 22.51 21.73 -20.45
N LEU A 605 21.68 22.14 -21.42
CA LEU A 605 21.31 23.53 -21.67
C LEU A 605 19.79 23.71 -21.68
N HIS A 606 19.32 24.95 -21.51
CA HIS A 606 17.90 25.24 -21.73
C HIS A 606 17.52 25.06 -23.23
N PRO A 607 16.26 24.72 -23.56
CA PRO A 607 15.83 24.45 -24.93
C PRO A 607 16.12 25.61 -25.90
N ASP A 608 16.00 26.85 -25.41
CA ASP A 608 16.26 28.08 -26.17
C ASP A 608 17.75 28.27 -26.50
N GLN A 609 18.63 27.80 -25.60
CA GLN A 609 20.09 27.85 -25.79
C GLN A 609 20.55 26.74 -26.74
N ALA A 610 19.94 25.54 -26.64
CA ALA A 610 20.21 24.42 -27.53
C ALA A 610 19.79 24.72 -28.98
N THR A 611 18.61 25.30 -29.17
CA THR A 611 18.13 25.75 -30.50
C THR A 611 19.00 26.86 -31.07
N SER A 612 19.38 27.85 -30.26
CA SER A 612 20.33 28.90 -30.68
C SER A 612 21.67 28.31 -31.14
N GLY A 613 22.21 27.32 -30.41
CA GLY A 613 23.43 26.60 -30.79
C GLY A 613 23.32 25.85 -32.12
N GLN A 614 22.17 25.24 -32.40
CA GLN A 614 21.90 24.58 -33.69
C GLN A 614 21.91 25.56 -34.87
N TRP A 615 21.30 26.74 -34.72
CA TRP A 615 21.30 27.78 -35.75
C TRP A 615 22.70 28.34 -36.03
N VAL A 616 23.53 28.49 -34.99
CA VAL A 616 24.92 28.92 -35.15
C VAL A 616 25.74 27.88 -35.92
N LEU A 617 25.59 26.59 -35.61
CA LEU A 617 26.26 25.51 -36.35
C LEU A 617 25.81 25.44 -37.81
N LEU A 618 24.50 25.61 -38.07
CA LEU A 618 23.95 25.65 -39.42
C LEU A 618 24.55 26.82 -40.21
N ALA A 619 24.58 28.02 -39.64
CA ALA A 619 25.16 29.21 -40.27
C ALA A 619 26.65 29.01 -40.57
N LEU A 620 27.43 28.47 -39.63
CA LEU A 620 28.84 28.16 -39.83
C LEU A 620 29.06 27.14 -40.95
N SER A 621 28.24 26.08 -41.01
CA SER A 621 28.32 25.08 -42.08
C SER A 621 27.99 25.67 -43.46
N PHE A 622 27.03 26.60 -43.53
CA PHE A 622 26.66 27.28 -44.76
C PHE A 622 27.76 28.24 -45.24
N ILE A 623 28.41 28.97 -44.33
CA ILE A 623 29.57 29.81 -44.64
C ILE A 623 30.73 28.96 -45.17
N MET A 624 31.01 27.82 -44.54
CA MET A 624 32.05 26.88 -45.00
C MET A 624 31.75 26.33 -46.39
N LEU A 625 30.49 25.97 -46.67
CA LEU A 625 30.05 25.53 -48.01
C LEU A 625 30.27 26.62 -49.06
N LEU A 626 29.90 27.87 -48.76
CA LEU A 626 30.13 29.02 -49.64
C LEU A 626 31.62 29.25 -49.93
N LEU A 627 32.48 29.13 -48.91
CA LEU A 627 33.93 29.25 -49.08
C LEU A 627 34.49 28.14 -49.99
N VAL A 628 34.01 26.90 -49.83
CA VAL A 628 34.40 25.78 -50.70
C VAL A 628 33.93 26.01 -52.14
N LEU A 629 32.70 26.47 -52.35
CA LEU A 629 32.18 26.79 -53.68
C LEU A 629 32.95 27.93 -54.34
N LEU A 630 33.31 28.97 -53.59
CA LEU A 630 34.16 30.07 -54.06
C LEU A 630 35.56 29.58 -54.47
N LEU A 631 36.17 28.72 -53.65
CA LEU A 631 37.47 28.10 -53.95
C LEU A 631 37.40 27.20 -55.19
N ALA A 632 36.35 26.38 -55.30
CA ALA A 632 36.11 25.51 -56.45
C ALA A 632 35.87 26.33 -57.74
N TYR A 633 35.07 27.40 -57.67
CA TYR A 633 34.85 28.31 -58.81
C TYR A 633 36.13 29.03 -59.23
N ARG A 634 36.95 29.46 -58.26
CA ARG A 634 38.25 30.09 -58.54
C ARG A 634 39.22 29.10 -59.19
N LEU A 635 39.25 27.85 -58.74
CA LEU A 635 40.04 26.78 -59.34
C LEU A 635 39.58 26.48 -60.76
N TYR A 636 38.27 26.33 -60.98
CA TYR A 636 37.68 26.09 -62.29
C TYR A 636 37.98 27.23 -63.29
N THR A 637 37.90 28.48 -62.85
CA THR A 637 38.22 29.65 -63.70
C THR A 637 39.70 29.77 -64.01
N LEU A 638 40.59 29.39 -63.09
CA LEU A 638 42.04 29.32 -63.34
C LEU A 638 42.39 28.19 -64.31
N GLU A 639 41.78 27.02 -64.17
CA GLU A 639 41.97 25.88 -65.06
C GLU A 639 41.41 26.16 -66.46
N LYS A 640 40.25 26.82 -66.57
CA LYS A 640 39.70 27.29 -67.85
C LYS A 640 40.56 28.36 -68.52
N LYS A 641 41.21 29.26 -67.75
CA LYS A 641 42.18 30.22 -68.29
C LYS A 641 43.47 29.55 -68.76
N SER A 642 43.96 28.54 -68.05
CA SER A 642 45.08 27.70 -68.48
C SER A 642 44.76 27.00 -69.79
N LEU A 643 43.58 26.37 -69.89
CA LEU A 643 43.14 25.67 -71.09
C LEU A 643 42.95 26.63 -72.28
N ALA A 644 42.43 27.84 -72.05
CA ALA A 644 42.28 28.87 -73.08
C ALA A 644 43.63 29.43 -73.58
N GLN A 645 44.67 29.48 -72.73
CA GLN A 645 46.03 29.82 -73.14
C GLN A 645 46.68 28.70 -73.96
N ASP A 646 46.45 27.43 -73.63
CA ASP A 646 46.92 26.31 -74.45
C ASP A 646 46.19 26.22 -75.80
N THR A 647 44.89 26.58 -75.84
CA THR A 647 44.10 26.60 -77.10
C THR A 647 44.47 27.80 -77.99
N SER A 648 44.88 28.95 -77.42
CA SER A 648 45.37 30.09 -78.22
C SER A 648 46.83 29.97 -78.68
N ALA A 649 47.59 29.01 -78.14
CA ALA A 649 48.95 28.68 -78.58
C ALA A 649 48.96 27.66 -79.74
N GLN A 650 47.82 27.04 -80.05
CA GLN A 650 47.69 26.02 -81.09
C GLN A 650 47.06 26.51 -82.42
N ASP A 651 46.55 27.75 -82.48
CA ASP A 651 45.86 28.29 -83.67
C ASP A 651 46.47 29.58 -84.29
N THR A 652 47.68 29.98 -83.88
CA THR A 652 48.45 31.01 -84.58
C THR A 652 49.95 30.68 -84.61
N SER A 653 50.31 29.76 -85.52
CA SER A 653 51.67 29.69 -86.09
C SER A 653 51.63 29.92 -87.60
N ALA A 654 51.56 31.20 -88.00
CA ALA A 654 52.17 31.70 -89.22
C ALA A 654 52.50 33.19 -89.04
N GLN A 655 53.81 33.49 -88.95
CA GLN A 655 54.46 34.80 -89.14
C GLN A 655 53.94 36.01 -88.34
N ASP A 656 54.66 36.45 -87.30
CA ASP A 656 55.66 37.53 -87.41
C ASP A 656 56.33 37.84 -86.05
N THR A 657 57.48 38.50 -86.12
CA THR A 657 58.51 38.79 -85.08
C THR A 657 58.06 39.50 -83.79
N SER A 658 58.57 39.08 -82.61
CA SER A 658 59.39 39.89 -81.66
C SER A 658 59.40 39.42 -80.16
N VAL A 659 60.62 39.43 -79.56
CA VAL A 659 61.06 39.48 -78.13
C VAL A 659 60.53 38.45 -77.08
N PRO A 660 61.41 37.79 -76.27
CA PRO A 660 60.98 36.86 -75.21
C PRO A 660 60.61 37.56 -73.88
N MET A 661 59.41 37.27 -73.36
CA MET A 661 59.00 37.59 -71.97
C MET A 661 59.36 36.45 -70.98
N PRO A 662 59.68 36.74 -69.71
CA PRO A 662 59.90 35.72 -68.68
C PRO A 662 58.59 35.03 -68.23
N PRO A 663 58.64 33.78 -67.74
CA PRO A 663 57.44 32.98 -67.45
C PRO A 663 56.61 33.54 -66.27
N PRO A 664 55.27 33.35 -66.27
CA PRO A 664 54.39 33.90 -65.25
C PRO A 664 54.55 33.16 -63.90
N LYS A 665 54.78 33.91 -62.82
CA LYS A 665 54.79 33.39 -61.44
C LYS A 665 53.36 33.41 -60.88
N ALA A 666 52.92 32.30 -60.28
CA ALA A 666 51.63 32.22 -59.59
C ALA A 666 51.81 32.44 -58.08
N TYR A 667 50.78 32.92 -57.38
CA TYR A 667 50.83 33.21 -55.94
C TYR A 667 49.83 32.35 -55.18
N PHE A 668 50.27 31.71 -54.08
CA PHE A 668 49.41 30.99 -53.15
C PHE A 668 49.67 31.50 -51.72
N LEU A 669 48.63 32.00 -51.04
CA LEU A 669 48.71 32.65 -49.72
C LEU A 669 49.82 33.74 -49.65
N GLY A 670 49.97 34.54 -50.71
CA GLY A 670 50.95 35.63 -50.77
C GLY A 670 52.37 35.24 -51.15
N ILE A 671 52.67 33.95 -51.35
CA ILE A 671 54.02 33.47 -51.73
C ILE A 671 54.08 33.18 -53.22
N ALA A 672 55.07 33.76 -53.92
CA ALA A 672 55.33 33.52 -55.34
C ALA A 672 55.94 32.13 -55.56
N MET A 673 55.36 31.33 -56.46
CA MET A 673 55.79 29.98 -56.79
C MET A 673 55.45 29.59 -58.23
N GLU A 674 55.98 28.46 -58.68
CA GLU A 674 55.66 27.91 -60.00
C GLU A 674 54.16 27.58 -60.12
N PRO A 675 53.51 27.82 -61.28
CA PRO A 675 52.08 27.62 -61.47
C PRO A 675 51.58 26.23 -61.06
N HIS A 676 52.34 25.18 -61.40
CA HIS A 676 51.99 23.80 -61.05
C HIS A 676 51.99 23.54 -59.54
N GLN A 677 52.88 24.22 -58.78
CA GLN A 677 52.95 24.10 -57.32
C GLN A 677 51.83 24.87 -56.63
N ALA A 678 51.47 26.06 -57.15
CA ALA A 678 50.34 26.84 -56.64
C ALA A 678 49.02 26.05 -56.78
N VAL A 679 48.79 25.44 -57.96
CA VAL A 679 47.62 24.59 -58.22
C VAL A 679 47.62 23.37 -57.30
N ARG A 680 48.74 22.66 -57.15
CA ARG A 680 48.84 21.50 -56.23
C ARG A 680 48.54 21.86 -54.77
N ARG A 681 49.01 23.02 -54.29
CA ARG A 681 48.72 23.49 -52.93
C ARG A 681 47.27 23.94 -52.76
N GLN A 682 46.65 24.55 -53.77
CA GLN A 682 45.22 24.86 -53.76
C GLN A 682 44.35 23.60 -53.75
N TRP A 683 44.72 22.56 -54.49
CA TRP A 683 44.04 21.26 -54.43
C TRP A 683 44.18 20.59 -53.06
N MET A 684 45.35 20.68 -52.40
CA MET A 684 45.51 20.21 -51.03
C MET A 684 44.64 21.01 -50.04
N LEU A 685 44.55 22.32 -50.20
CA LEU A 685 43.69 23.17 -49.36
C LEU A 685 42.20 22.83 -49.57
N LEU A 686 41.78 22.62 -50.83
CA LEU A 686 40.43 22.16 -51.17
C LEU A 686 40.13 20.79 -50.56
N GLY A 687 41.08 19.85 -50.64
CA GLY A 687 40.97 18.54 -50.00
C GLY A 687 40.82 18.63 -48.47
N LEU A 688 41.59 19.51 -47.82
CA LEU A 688 41.48 19.76 -46.39
C LEU A 688 40.10 20.32 -46.01
N PHE A 689 39.59 21.30 -46.79
CA PHE A 689 38.26 21.86 -46.57
C PHE A 689 37.13 20.85 -46.84
N LEU A 690 37.28 19.97 -47.82
CA LEU A 690 36.34 18.87 -48.08
C LEU A 690 36.30 17.88 -46.92
N ILE A 691 37.45 17.52 -46.35
CA ILE A 691 37.53 16.66 -45.16
C ILE A 691 36.85 17.33 -43.97
N LEU A 692 37.12 18.61 -43.72
CA LEU A 692 36.46 19.37 -42.64
C LEU A 692 34.95 19.46 -42.84
N MET A 693 34.49 19.67 -44.08
CA MET A 693 33.07 19.62 -44.43
C MET A 693 32.47 18.24 -44.14
N LEU A 694 33.10 17.15 -44.57
CA LEU A 694 32.63 15.79 -44.30
C LEU A 694 32.59 15.47 -42.81
N CYS A 695 33.59 15.91 -42.03
CA CYS A 695 33.57 15.79 -40.57
C CYS A 695 32.41 16.59 -39.95
N SER A 696 32.15 17.81 -40.43
CA SER A 696 31.03 18.63 -39.94
C SER A 696 29.67 18.01 -40.25
N VAL A 697 29.49 17.48 -41.45
CA VAL A 697 28.27 16.76 -41.86
C VAL A 697 28.12 15.47 -41.06
N GLY A 698 29.20 14.73 -40.83
CA GLY A 698 29.20 13.55 -39.96
C GLY A 698 28.78 13.87 -38.52
N LEU A 699 29.24 15.00 -37.98
CA LEU A 699 28.83 15.48 -36.65
C LEU A 699 27.35 15.85 -36.62
N ILE A 700 26.83 16.53 -37.64
CA ILE A 700 25.41 16.90 -37.76
C ILE A 700 24.53 15.64 -37.85
N ILE A 701 24.94 14.65 -38.67
CA ILE A 701 24.23 13.37 -38.79
C ILE A 701 24.24 12.63 -37.44
N TRP A 702 25.37 12.62 -36.73
CA TRP A 702 25.47 12.00 -35.41
C TRP A 702 24.56 12.69 -34.38
N ILE A 703 24.49 14.01 -34.37
CA ILE A 703 23.59 14.80 -33.50
C ILE A 703 22.12 14.48 -33.83
N PHE A 704 21.73 14.47 -35.11
CA PHE A 704 20.36 14.17 -35.51
C PHE A 704 19.95 12.71 -35.24
N THR A 705 20.88 11.76 -35.38
CA THR A 705 20.61 10.35 -35.09
C THR A 705 20.55 10.05 -33.60
N GLN A 706 21.29 10.76 -32.76
CA GLN A 706 21.14 10.74 -31.29
C GLN A 706 19.78 11.32 -30.87
N HIS A 707 19.38 12.46 -31.46
CA HIS A 707 18.12 13.13 -31.09
C HIS A 707 16.86 12.32 -31.47
N ASN A 708 16.95 11.47 -32.50
CA ASN A 708 15.85 10.61 -32.96
C ASN A 708 15.89 9.16 -32.43
N ARG A 709 16.84 8.81 -31.55
CA ARG A 709 16.76 7.53 -30.81
C ARG A 709 15.71 7.66 -29.72
N LYS A 710 14.48 7.27 -30.05
CA LYS A 710 13.49 6.90 -29.03
C LYS A 710 14.12 5.87 -28.06
N PRO A 711 13.86 5.96 -26.75
CA PRO A 711 14.31 4.95 -25.80
C PRO A 711 13.80 3.58 -26.22
N LEU A 712 14.60 2.55 -25.97
CA LEU A 712 14.37 1.16 -26.38
C LEU A 712 13.08 0.53 -25.79
N SER A 713 12.34 1.22 -24.92
CA SER A 713 11.06 0.76 -24.37
C SER A 713 9.84 1.01 -25.27
N MET A 714 10.04 1.38 -26.55
CA MET A 714 8.96 1.63 -27.52
C MET A 714 9.20 0.95 -28.87
N ARG A 715 9.74 -0.28 -28.86
CA ARG A 715 9.52 -1.23 -29.96
C ARG A 715 9.12 -2.57 -29.35
N ASP A 716 7.87 -2.94 -29.65
CA ASP A 716 7.21 -4.23 -29.45
C ASP A 716 6.84 -4.60 -27.99
N GLU A 717 5.64 -4.18 -27.56
CA GLU A 717 4.52 -5.04 -27.10
C GLU A 717 3.23 -4.22 -26.90
#